data_AF-A0AAU5JLF9-F1
#
_entry.id   AF-A0AAU5JLF9-F1
#
_cell.length_a   1.000
_cell.length_b   1.000
_cell.length_c   1.000
_cell.angle_alpha   90.00
_cell.angle_beta   90.00
_cell.angle_gamma   90.00
#
_symmetry.space_group_name_H-M   'P 1'
#
loop_
_entity.id
_entity.type
_entity.pdbx_description
1 polymer ?
#
loop_
_entity_poly.entity_id
_entity_poly.type
_entity_poly.pdbx_seq_one_letter_code
_entity_poly.pdbx_strand_id
1 'polypeptide(L)'
;MTETRVLPLRIPILDGESLDSWLETLGRRNGLTFSAFLRILGLPGNYFTRSMVSDLPVTVLRELEIRTGLPAGRLDQAVIGSGFPFGPRRQRRCRFCPQCLAEQEGRWLLKWWLPWTFACTTHEALLHDTCPGCGEGVRVRLPGHTLRFPAGTCTIASRLASVCGTDLTNAKRLPLAADHPLLAAQHHVDVLLADPSTAYTVLADLSQCTSWLMHTIDDDDLQSMGRAVRECWRRRPLATRTPADRVKPLGAAVSGVVAHAALPFLVTPDDALAAHAVHGLRARRDTPNKVIPRGMTAEQWSQLSPGTQRRFLQAGDRITGALDRVRFSSSTPRARVPEPGEHSASARIRHLPQLLWPGWTVRLMPREGMQENLFRGIAAALLLLPGEPELRARGITDRLGPHLPSAMTVTLQRALKSGHPDVLTALCNLAHHLDDHGSPIDYERRRHLIPAAPISPDQWRELCFRTGTQPGEQLSTKTTQAPRYLNAQRYLHQLLTGADLTDPRHPLALRSAPDRSRYFAFPPSLTLDQRDALHQHAIGILHDLNINEPLTWEPPQECADGLDLPGRHLGDIDLEEVRRIVITEQRAPREAAKDLDTTLTHIRFTLEQVLREPREWARSSSLGSWRLHQQAKEVLTTTFLQREYIDGDKTLAHIAQETGIPRHIAIAHARTLGFSIRRTRKPFPIDEPWLREQYLTRKRSTYDIAEELGTEDETVRRRLKHLKIPLRPPGVHSRTVMTKIDTSLPRDVRSAVEGTLHGWLRLHRFQIAMRFPSLDSAARHLKTEPNALVTQFRRLERDIGKSLFTRAAFGRPQQPTRQGRRLLRDLEADRVEALMTASLPHHHTPAPPDDHVLEAAHAKFQTRRNPGPPTPFDDIAVERIRITRPMLALLHDLLARPQQEFYGAEVIARTGLEPGSVYPQLKRLERAGWLTSRLEDDITWMNRATPGRGPGKRRTFYTLTAEGHRAARHETQHRTAA
;
A
#
# COMPACT_ATOMS: atom_id res chain seq x y z
N MET A 1 -29.69 55.58 57.25
CA MET A 1 -30.46 54.65 56.40
C MET A 1 -31.82 55.28 56.15
N THR A 2 -32.01 55.91 55.00
CA THR A 2 -33.33 56.42 54.58
C THR A 2 -34.24 55.24 54.25
N GLU A 3 -35.39 55.13 54.91
CA GLU A 3 -36.41 54.11 54.61
C GLU A 3 -36.75 54.14 53.12
N THR A 4 -36.60 53.00 52.44
CA THR A 4 -36.94 52.85 51.03
C THR A 4 -38.45 53.03 50.87
N ARG A 5 -38.89 54.14 50.26
CA ARG A 5 -40.31 54.43 50.03
C ARG A 5 -40.90 53.38 49.08
N VAL A 6 -41.89 52.63 49.56
CA VAL A 6 -42.65 51.62 48.80
C VAL A 6 -43.86 52.29 48.14
N LEU A 7 -44.28 51.79 46.96
CA LEU A 7 -45.48 52.28 46.26
C LEU A 7 -46.78 52.04 47.05
N PRO A 8 -47.68 53.04 47.12
CA PRO A 8 -48.92 52.94 47.89
C PRO A 8 -49.96 52.01 47.26
N LEU A 9 -50.11 52.01 45.93
CA LEU A 9 -51.02 51.11 45.22
C LEU A 9 -50.23 50.05 44.45
N ARG A 10 -50.41 48.79 44.88
CA ARG A 10 -49.68 47.60 44.37
C ARG A 10 -50.65 46.62 43.71
N ILE A 11 -50.17 45.89 42.71
CA ILE A 11 -50.89 44.81 42.03
C ILE A 11 -49.92 43.63 41.90
N PRO A 12 -50.34 42.39 42.19
CA PRO A 12 -49.50 41.22 41.96
C PRO A 12 -49.18 41.06 40.47
N ILE A 13 -47.96 40.63 40.17
CA ILE A 13 -47.59 40.18 38.84
C ILE A 13 -48.14 38.77 38.62
N LEU A 14 -48.76 38.53 37.45
CA LEU A 14 -49.30 37.21 37.13
C LEU A 14 -48.17 36.25 36.71
N ASP A 15 -48.43 34.96 36.80
CA ASP A 15 -47.47 33.95 36.32
C ASP A 15 -47.35 34.01 34.80
N GLY A 16 -46.11 34.10 34.32
CA GLY A 16 -45.80 34.28 32.89
C GLY A 16 -46.10 35.67 32.33
N GLU A 17 -46.54 36.64 33.14
CA GLU A 17 -46.72 38.03 32.71
C GLU A 17 -45.37 38.72 32.44
N SER A 18 -45.31 39.54 31.39
CA SER A 18 -44.12 40.32 31.06
C SER A 18 -43.99 41.58 31.91
N LEU A 19 -42.75 42.00 32.20
CA LEU A 19 -42.50 43.17 33.05
C LEU A 19 -43.15 44.45 32.51
N ASP A 20 -43.13 44.66 31.19
CA ASP A 20 -43.77 45.81 30.55
C ASP A 20 -45.30 45.80 30.67
N SER A 21 -45.94 44.62 30.68
CA SER A 21 -47.37 44.46 30.98
C SER A 21 -47.69 44.82 32.41
N TRP A 22 -46.93 44.27 33.34
CA TRP A 22 -47.18 44.48 34.76
C TRP A 22 -46.96 45.94 35.15
N LEU A 23 -45.89 46.57 34.66
CA LEU A 23 -45.64 48.00 34.86
C LEU A 23 -46.70 48.89 34.21
N GLU A 24 -47.26 48.52 33.06
CA GLU A 24 -48.38 49.25 32.46
C GLU A 24 -49.60 49.21 33.38
N THR A 25 -49.91 48.03 33.91
CA THR A 25 -51.05 47.83 34.80
C THR A 25 -50.87 48.58 36.12
N LEU A 26 -49.65 48.54 36.67
CA LEU A 26 -49.30 49.26 37.89
C LEU A 26 -49.39 50.78 37.68
N GLY A 27 -48.93 51.29 36.53
CA GLY A 27 -49.08 52.70 36.15
C GLY A 27 -50.54 53.14 36.03
N ARG A 28 -51.37 52.34 35.34
CA ARG A 28 -52.83 52.57 35.22
C ARG A 28 -53.52 52.62 36.59
N ARG A 29 -53.18 51.68 37.49
CA ARG A 29 -53.73 51.65 38.85
C ARG A 29 -53.38 52.87 39.67
N ASN A 30 -52.19 53.43 39.44
CA ASN A 30 -51.72 54.66 40.08
C ASN A 30 -52.17 55.93 39.36
N GLY A 31 -53.03 55.84 38.32
CA GLY A 31 -53.54 56.99 37.58
C GLY A 31 -52.49 57.72 36.72
N LEU A 32 -51.39 57.04 36.38
CA LEU A 32 -50.26 57.63 35.67
C LEU A 32 -50.14 57.05 34.26
N THR A 33 -49.69 57.89 33.31
CA THR A 33 -49.27 57.38 32.00
C THR A 33 -48.05 56.50 32.16
N PHE A 34 -47.90 55.51 31.29
CA PHE A 34 -46.79 54.54 31.37
C PHE A 34 -45.42 55.24 31.44
N SER A 35 -45.15 56.19 30.55
CA SER A 35 -43.89 56.95 30.56
C SER A 35 -43.68 57.80 31.82
N ALA A 36 -44.74 58.38 32.40
CA ALA A 36 -44.63 59.12 33.66
C ALA A 36 -44.32 58.18 34.82
N PHE A 37 -44.94 56.99 34.84
CA PHE A 37 -44.70 55.98 35.86
C PHE A 37 -43.27 55.43 35.82
N LEU A 38 -42.72 55.13 34.64
CA LEU A 38 -41.33 54.68 34.51
C LEU A 38 -40.32 55.71 35.05
N ARG A 39 -40.58 57.01 34.84
CA ARG A 39 -39.72 58.09 35.34
C ARG A 39 -39.68 58.12 36.87
N ILE A 40 -40.83 57.88 37.54
CA ILE A 40 -40.90 57.80 39.00
C ILE A 40 -40.10 56.61 39.54
N LEU A 41 -40.11 55.48 38.81
CA LEU A 41 -39.34 54.30 39.16
C LEU A 41 -37.83 54.43 38.86
N GLY A 42 -37.40 55.53 38.24
CA GLY A 42 -36.01 55.71 37.81
C GLY A 42 -35.61 54.80 36.65
N LEU A 43 -36.59 54.26 35.91
CA LEU A 43 -36.34 53.40 34.74
C LEU A 43 -36.10 54.25 33.48
N PRO A 44 -35.18 53.84 32.60
CA PRO A 44 -34.91 54.56 31.37
C PRO A 44 -36.15 54.54 30.46
N GLY A 45 -36.51 55.72 29.94
CA GLY A 45 -37.59 55.90 28.96
C GLY A 45 -37.18 55.43 27.55
N ASN A 46 -36.78 54.17 27.42
CA ASN A 46 -36.34 53.59 26.16
C ASN A 46 -37.46 53.61 25.12
N TYR A 47 -37.15 53.97 23.87
CA TYR A 47 -38.16 54.06 22.81
C TYR A 47 -38.82 52.70 22.50
N PHE A 48 -38.10 51.60 22.71
CA PHE A 48 -38.58 50.24 22.42
C PHE A 48 -38.99 49.52 23.69
N THR A 49 -40.23 49.02 23.72
CA THR A 49 -40.76 48.25 24.86
C THR A 49 -39.95 47.01 25.15
N ARG A 50 -39.38 46.39 24.11
CA ARG A 50 -38.55 45.19 24.25
C ARG A 50 -37.37 45.37 25.23
N SER A 51 -36.78 46.55 25.29
CA SER A 51 -35.66 46.83 26.22
C SER A 51 -36.06 46.78 27.69
N MET A 52 -37.36 46.71 27.99
CA MET A 52 -37.88 46.50 29.33
C MET A 52 -38.11 45.02 29.67
N VAL A 53 -38.05 44.14 28.68
CA VAL A 53 -38.22 42.69 28.87
C VAL A 53 -36.98 41.90 28.50
N SER A 54 -36.03 42.48 27.77
CA SER A 54 -34.71 41.90 27.51
C SER A 54 -33.67 42.97 27.84
N ASP A 55 -32.61 42.61 28.57
CA ASP A 55 -31.45 43.45 28.88
C ASP A 55 -31.59 44.42 30.08
N LEU A 56 -32.52 44.17 31.01
CA LEU A 56 -32.55 44.90 32.29
C LEU A 56 -31.51 44.34 33.27
N PRO A 57 -30.65 45.19 33.88
CA PRO A 57 -29.72 44.73 34.91
C PRO A 57 -30.46 44.12 36.11
N VAL A 58 -29.94 43.02 36.64
CA VAL A 58 -30.51 42.36 37.83
C VAL A 58 -30.63 43.33 39.01
N THR A 59 -29.69 44.28 39.15
CA THR A 59 -29.75 45.34 40.17
C THR A 59 -31.01 46.20 40.05
N VAL A 60 -31.44 46.51 38.83
CA VAL A 60 -32.68 47.26 38.58
C VAL A 60 -33.90 46.42 38.95
N LEU A 61 -33.90 45.12 38.65
CA LEU A 61 -35.00 44.23 39.04
C LEU A 61 -35.14 44.12 40.56
N ARG A 62 -34.02 43.96 41.28
CA ARG A 62 -34.00 43.90 42.75
C ARG A 62 -34.49 45.20 43.39
N GLU A 63 -34.10 46.35 42.83
CA GLU A 63 -34.60 47.65 43.30
C GLU A 63 -36.11 47.80 43.06
N LEU A 64 -36.61 47.36 41.90
CA LEU A 64 -38.05 47.34 41.61
C LEU A 64 -38.80 46.43 42.58
N GLU A 65 -38.28 45.24 42.88
CA GLU A 65 -38.87 44.31 43.85
C GLU A 65 -39.01 44.96 45.23
N ILE A 66 -37.96 45.63 45.70
CA ILE A 66 -37.99 46.37 46.98
C ILE A 66 -39.04 47.49 46.95
N ARG A 67 -39.04 48.34 45.92
CA ARG A 67 -39.98 49.47 45.81
C ARG A 67 -41.44 49.07 45.63
N THR A 68 -41.68 47.86 45.13
CA THR A 68 -43.03 47.33 44.86
C THR A 68 -43.47 46.31 45.91
N GLY A 69 -42.60 45.94 46.84
CA GLY A 69 -42.87 44.96 47.89
C GLY A 69 -43.02 43.52 47.38
N LEU A 70 -42.30 43.16 46.32
CA LEU A 70 -42.20 41.80 45.81
C LEU A 70 -41.03 41.05 46.46
N PRO A 71 -41.10 39.72 46.60
CA PRO A 71 -39.97 38.94 47.07
C PRO A 71 -38.82 39.01 46.06
N ALA A 72 -37.58 38.96 46.57
CA ALA A 72 -36.38 38.98 45.74
C ALA A 72 -36.39 37.81 44.74
N GLY A 73 -36.13 38.09 43.46
CA GLY A 73 -36.13 37.10 42.39
C GLY A 73 -37.46 36.92 41.67
N ARG A 74 -38.56 37.53 42.15
CA ARG A 74 -39.88 37.38 41.51
C ARG A 74 -39.92 37.93 40.08
N LEU A 75 -39.24 39.05 39.83
CA LEU A 75 -39.23 39.70 38.52
C LEU A 75 -38.27 39.03 37.52
N ASP A 76 -37.43 38.09 37.96
CA ASP A 76 -36.56 37.33 37.07
C ASP A 76 -37.38 36.51 36.06
N GLN A 77 -38.58 36.07 36.45
CA GLN A 77 -39.52 35.33 35.59
C GLN A 77 -40.35 36.23 34.67
N ALA A 78 -40.26 37.55 34.82
CA ALA A 78 -41.00 38.55 34.05
C ALA A 78 -40.15 39.23 32.97
N VAL A 79 -38.86 38.88 32.91
CA VAL A 79 -37.91 39.31 31.90
C VAL A 79 -37.25 38.10 31.26
N ILE A 80 -36.73 38.29 30.06
CA ILE A 80 -35.91 37.30 29.39
C ILE A 80 -34.47 37.55 29.80
N GLY A 81 -33.84 36.52 30.38
CA GLY A 81 -32.47 36.59 30.91
C GLY A 81 -31.45 37.12 29.89
N SER A 82 -30.43 37.83 30.40
CA SER A 82 -29.30 38.30 29.60
C SER A 82 -28.60 37.10 28.95
N GLY A 83 -28.63 37.02 27.63
CA GLY A 83 -28.06 35.89 26.90
C GLY A 83 -29.04 34.75 26.64
N PHE A 84 -30.35 34.95 26.59
CA PHE A 84 -31.23 34.02 25.85
C PHE A 84 -30.88 34.06 24.36
N PRO A 85 -30.90 32.95 23.58
CA PRO A 85 -30.36 32.89 22.24
C PRO A 85 -31.32 33.54 21.24
N PHE A 86 -31.46 34.86 21.31
CA PHE A 86 -32.24 35.61 20.34
C PHE A 86 -31.61 35.59 18.95
N GLY A 87 -30.37 35.09 18.80
CA GLY A 87 -29.50 35.41 17.68
C GLY A 87 -29.48 36.93 17.43
N PRO A 88 -29.07 37.40 16.25
CA PRO A 88 -29.23 38.81 15.88
C PRO A 88 -30.73 39.20 15.67
N ARG A 89 -31.68 38.28 15.87
CA ARG A 89 -33.13 38.49 15.69
C ARG A 89 -33.75 39.13 16.92
N ARG A 90 -33.52 40.43 17.04
CA ARG A 90 -34.33 41.30 17.90
C ARG A 90 -35.72 41.44 17.30
N GLN A 91 -36.61 40.48 17.55
CA GLN A 91 -38.04 40.57 17.23
C GLN A 91 -38.61 41.81 17.93
N ARG A 92 -38.81 42.91 17.19
CA ARG A 92 -39.16 44.20 17.78
C ARG A 92 -40.61 44.29 18.25
N ARG A 93 -41.48 43.40 17.75
CA ARG A 93 -42.92 43.39 18.01
C ARG A 93 -43.30 42.19 18.88
N CYS A 94 -44.19 42.40 19.83
CA CYS A 94 -44.75 41.32 20.64
C CYS A 94 -45.79 40.56 19.81
N ARG A 95 -46.02 39.28 20.14
CA ARG A 95 -47.13 38.50 19.57
C ARG A 95 -48.29 38.48 20.56
N PHE A 96 -49.47 38.06 20.15
CA PHE A 96 -50.58 37.86 21.09
C PHE A 96 -51.64 36.89 20.56
N CYS A 97 -52.34 36.28 21.52
CA CYS A 97 -53.61 35.63 21.27
C CYS A 97 -54.72 36.57 21.74
N PRO A 98 -55.71 36.92 20.89
CA PRO A 98 -56.82 37.81 21.28
C PRO A 98 -57.61 37.28 22.48
N GLN A 99 -57.80 35.95 22.54
CA GLN A 99 -58.55 35.29 23.62
C GLN A 99 -57.79 35.28 24.95
N CYS A 100 -56.51 34.86 24.98
CA CYS A 100 -55.70 35.00 26.19
C CYS A 100 -55.65 36.44 26.68
N LEU A 101 -55.52 37.40 25.75
CA LEU A 101 -55.46 38.82 26.10
C LEU A 101 -56.78 39.31 26.71
N ALA A 102 -57.93 38.81 26.23
CA ALA A 102 -59.24 39.10 26.80
C ALA A 102 -59.41 38.47 28.19
N GLU A 103 -59.10 37.17 28.32
CA GLU A 103 -59.21 36.39 29.57
C GLU A 103 -58.31 36.93 30.68
N GLN A 104 -57.16 37.50 30.32
CA GLN A 104 -56.21 38.10 31.25
C GLN A 104 -56.38 39.62 31.37
N GLU A 105 -57.54 40.19 31.04
CA GLU A 105 -57.85 41.62 31.22
C GLU A 105 -56.81 42.58 30.58
N GLY A 106 -56.26 42.20 29.42
CA GLY A 106 -55.27 42.99 28.69
C GLY A 106 -53.82 42.84 29.15
N ARG A 107 -53.53 41.86 30.02
CA ARG A 107 -52.17 41.52 30.48
C ARG A 107 -51.43 40.69 29.43
N TRP A 108 -50.17 41.00 29.19
CA TRP A 108 -49.35 40.37 28.14
C TRP A 108 -48.37 39.36 28.73
N LEU A 109 -48.19 38.25 28.01
CA LEU A 109 -47.30 37.17 28.42
C LEU A 109 -45.86 37.42 27.95
N LEU A 110 -44.90 37.07 28.80
CA LEU A 110 -43.47 37.14 28.50
C LEU A 110 -43.10 36.28 27.29
N LYS A 111 -43.65 35.07 27.20
CA LYS A 111 -43.36 34.14 26.09
C LYS A 111 -43.70 34.72 24.71
N TRP A 112 -44.64 35.65 24.62
CA TRP A 112 -44.99 36.28 23.34
C TRP A 112 -43.91 37.21 22.78
N TRP A 113 -42.91 37.58 23.58
CA TRP A 113 -41.71 38.29 23.13
C TRP A 113 -40.66 37.37 22.49
N LEU A 114 -40.82 36.05 22.61
CA LEU A 114 -39.91 35.06 22.05
C LEU A 114 -40.15 34.89 20.53
N PRO A 115 -39.10 34.94 19.70
CA PRO A 115 -39.23 34.74 18.25
C PRO A 115 -39.85 33.39 17.85
N TRP A 116 -39.75 32.40 18.73
CA TRP A 116 -40.15 31.02 18.51
C TRP A 116 -41.49 30.65 19.13
N THR A 117 -42.20 31.61 19.74
CA THR A 117 -43.59 31.45 20.17
C THR A 117 -44.52 32.02 19.11
N PHE A 118 -45.16 31.16 18.31
CA PHE A 118 -45.94 31.53 17.12
C PHE A 118 -47.39 31.00 17.14
N ALA A 119 -47.71 30.03 17.98
CA ALA A 119 -49.08 29.57 18.18
C ALA A 119 -49.49 29.64 19.67
N CYS A 120 -50.79 29.79 19.91
CA CYS A 120 -51.40 29.61 21.22
C CYS A 120 -51.81 28.15 21.35
N THR A 121 -51.23 27.44 22.31
CA THR A 121 -51.56 26.04 22.64
C THR A 121 -52.85 25.91 23.46
N THR A 122 -53.24 26.96 24.20
CA THR A 122 -54.51 26.99 24.96
C THR A 122 -55.72 27.16 24.06
N HIS A 123 -55.62 28.06 23.07
CA HIS A 123 -56.73 28.39 22.17
C HIS A 123 -56.51 27.91 20.75
N GLU A 124 -55.57 26.99 20.53
CA GLU A 124 -55.30 26.33 19.24
C GLU A 124 -55.33 27.31 18.05
N ALA A 125 -54.54 28.37 18.13
CA ALA A 125 -54.62 29.48 17.17
C ALA A 125 -53.25 30.04 16.84
N LEU A 126 -53.04 30.48 15.60
CA LEU A 126 -51.85 31.23 15.23
C LEU A 126 -51.86 32.59 15.92
N LEU A 127 -50.73 32.99 16.50
CA LEU A 127 -50.61 34.28 17.17
C LEU A 127 -50.57 35.42 16.14
N HIS A 128 -51.22 36.53 16.50
CA HIS A 128 -51.07 37.78 15.78
C HIS A 128 -49.73 38.41 16.11
N ASP A 129 -49.08 39.00 15.12
CA ASP A 129 -47.85 39.77 15.29
C ASP A 129 -47.98 41.21 14.78
N THR A 130 -49.10 41.54 14.14
CA THR A 130 -49.48 42.89 13.72
C THR A 130 -50.91 43.21 14.17
N CYS A 131 -51.23 44.50 14.29
CA CYS A 131 -52.57 44.95 14.57
C CYS A 131 -53.46 44.77 13.32
N PRO A 132 -54.64 44.13 13.42
CA PRO A 132 -55.54 43.98 12.27
C PRO A 132 -56.12 45.32 11.77
N GLY A 133 -56.14 46.36 12.61
CA GLY A 133 -56.64 47.68 12.24
C GLY A 133 -55.64 48.52 11.44
N CYS A 134 -54.40 48.67 11.94
CA CYS A 134 -53.38 49.52 11.30
C CYS A 134 -52.27 48.77 10.55
N GLY A 135 -52.18 47.45 10.69
CA GLY A 135 -51.13 46.62 10.07
C GLY A 135 -49.74 46.74 10.73
N GLU A 136 -49.56 47.66 11.69
CA GLU A 136 -48.30 47.87 12.39
C GLU A 136 -48.04 46.79 13.46
N GLY A 137 -46.76 46.53 13.75
CA GLY A 137 -46.36 45.54 14.76
C GLY A 137 -46.73 45.98 16.18
N VAL A 138 -47.38 45.12 16.95
CA VAL A 138 -47.86 45.48 18.29
C VAL A 138 -46.73 45.60 19.31
N ARG A 139 -46.92 46.51 20.28
CA ARG A 139 -45.99 46.80 21.38
C ARG A 139 -44.53 47.10 20.98
N VAL A 140 -44.26 47.51 19.74
CA VAL A 140 -42.89 47.88 19.32
C VAL A 140 -42.34 49.06 20.14
N ARG A 141 -43.20 50.01 20.46
CA ARG A 141 -42.90 51.23 21.23
C ARG A 141 -43.67 51.22 22.53
N LEU A 142 -43.16 51.96 23.53
CA LEU A 142 -43.82 52.06 24.83
C LEU A 142 -45.31 52.42 24.65
N PRO A 143 -46.22 51.72 25.35
CA PRO A 143 -47.64 52.05 25.36
C PRO A 143 -47.89 53.54 25.63
N GLY A 144 -48.43 54.23 24.63
CA GLY A 144 -48.81 55.64 24.70
C GLY A 144 -50.29 55.79 25.07
N HIS A 145 -50.70 56.95 25.56
CA HIS A 145 -52.12 57.25 25.84
C HIS A 145 -52.83 56.22 26.74
N THR A 146 -52.10 55.61 27.67
CA THR A 146 -52.57 54.51 28.54
C THR A 146 -53.69 54.90 29.51
N LEU A 147 -53.95 56.20 29.70
CA LEU A 147 -55.11 56.68 30.45
C LEU A 147 -56.36 56.88 29.57
N ARG A 148 -56.20 56.95 28.24
CA ARG A 148 -57.29 57.20 27.29
C ARG A 148 -57.91 55.91 26.75
N PHE A 149 -57.12 54.86 26.64
CA PHE A 149 -57.56 53.57 26.09
C PHE A 149 -57.36 52.45 27.11
N PRO A 150 -58.24 51.43 27.15
CA PRO A 150 -58.07 50.28 28.05
C PRO A 150 -56.81 49.46 27.71
N ALA A 151 -56.42 48.57 28.62
CA ALA A 151 -55.36 47.61 28.33
C ALA A 151 -55.77 46.72 27.14
N GLY A 152 -54.80 46.23 26.37
CA GLY A 152 -55.09 45.46 25.16
C GLY A 152 -55.56 46.28 23.95
N THR A 153 -55.50 47.61 23.98
CA THR A 153 -55.77 48.47 22.80
C THR A 153 -54.48 48.81 22.05
N CYS A 154 -54.55 48.89 20.72
CA CYS A 154 -53.43 49.35 19.89
C CYS A 154 -53.20 50.85 20.05
N THR A 155 -52.09 51.22 20.71
CA THR A 155 -51.72 52.63 20.95
C THR A 155 -50.73 53.18 19.91
N ILE A 156 -50.58 52.52 18.76
CA ILE A 156 -49.62 52.90 17.72
C ILE A 156 -50.20 54.04 16.87
N ALA A 157 -49.43 55.11 16.71
CA ALA A 157 -49.71 56.11 15.68
C ALA A 157 -49.53 55.50 14.29
N SER A 158 -50.54 55.62 13.43
CA SER A 158 -50.52 55.14 12.05
C SER A 158 -50.56 56.33 11.09
N ARG A 159 -50.36 56.09 9.78
CA ARG A 159 -50.51 57.15 8.77
C ARG A 159 -51.95 57.69 8.66
N LEU A 160 -52.92 56.94 9.17
CA LEU A 160 -54.36 57.23 9.04
C LEU A 160 -54.96 57.89 10.28
N ALA A 161 -54.33 57.76 11.45
CA ALA A 161 -54.82 58.32 12.70
C ALA A 161 -53.67 58.62 13.68
N SER A 162 -53.83 59.66 14.50
CA SER A 162 -52.86 60.02 15.55
C SER A 162 -52.61 58.88 16.55
N VAL A 163 -53.62 58.03 16.78
CA VAL A 163 -53.53 56.75 17.51
C VAL A 163 -54.51 55.76 16.88
N CYS A 164 -54.10 54.51 16.68
CA CYS A 164 -54.92 53.46 16.05
C CYS A 164 -56.21 53.11 16.83
N GLY A 165 -56.13 52.91 18.15
CA GLY A 165 -57.30 52.66 19.00
C GLY A 165 -58.02 51.33 18.78
N THR A 166 -57.51 50.44 17.91
CA THR A 166 -58.12 49.12 17.68
C THR A 166 -58.02 48.25 18.92
N ASP A 167 -59.14 47.69 19.35
CA ASP A 167 -59.20 46.71 20.41
C ASP A 167 -58.61 45.37 19.95
N LEU A 168 -57.49 44.95 20.56
CA LEU A 168 -56.80 43.72 20.21
C LEU A 168 -57.45 42.49 20.86
N THR A 169 -58.25 42.65 21.92
CA THR A 169 -58.95 41.50 22.56
C THR A 169 -60.07 40.97 21.65
N ASN A 170 -60.63 41.84 20.81
CA ASN A 170 -61.66 41.51 19.82
C ASN A 170 -61.11 41.20 18.42
N ALA A 171 -59.79 41.05 18.27
CA ALA A 171 -59.18 40.68 17.00
C ALA A 171 -59.62 39.28 16.54
N LYS A 172 -59.83 39.10 15.22
CA LYS A 172 -60.27 37.82 14.64
C LYS A 172 -59.30 36.69 15.00
N ARG A 173 -59.80 35.59 15.57
CA ARG A 173 -59.03 34.36 15.82
C ARG A 173 -58.54 33.74 14.51
N LEU A 174 -57.31 33.22 14.52
CA LEU A 174 -56.71 32.48 13.41
C LEU A 174 -56.59 31.00 13.81
N PRO A 175 -57.67 30.19 13.71
CA PRO A 175 -57.70 28.83 14.25
C PRO A 175 -56.72 27.90 13.51
N LEU A 176 -56.11 27.00 14.27
CA LEU A 176 -55.35 25.86 13.80
C LEU A 176 -56.11 24.59 14.23
N ALA A 177 -56.16 23.57 13.36
CA ALA A 177 -56.75 22.28 13.73
C ALA A 177 -55.91 21.62 14.84
N ALA A 178 -56.51 20.79 15.69
CA ALA A 178 -55.82 20.18 16.84
C ALA A 178 -54.56 19.36 16.44
N ASP A 179 -54.59 18.74 15.26
CA ASP A 179 -53.48 17.97 14.66
C ASP A 179 -52.55 18.82 13.78
N HIS A 180 -52.70 20.15 13.79
CA HIS A 180 -51.96 21.02 12.89
C HIS A 180 -50.45 21.00 13.18
N PRO A 181 -49.57 20.86 12.16
CA PRO A 181 -48.12 20.74 12.35
C PRO A 181 -47.48 21.86 13.16
N LEU A 182 -47.99 23.09 13.03
CA LEU A 182 -47.52 24.23 13.82
C LEU A 182 -47.89 24.15 15.30
N LEU A 183 -49.05 23.59 15.68
CA LEU A 183 -49.38 23.40 17.10
C LEU A 183 -48.46 22.34 17.71
N ALA A 184 -48.22 21.24 17.01
CA ALA A 184 -47.24 20.23 17.43
C ALA A 184 -45.84 20.86 17.63
N ALA A 185 -45.37 21.66 16.67
CA ALA A 185 -44.08 22.36 16.79
C ALA A 185 -44.06 23.35 17.96
N GLN A 186 -45.15 24.09 18.20
CA GLN A 186 -45.24 25.00 19.35
C GLN A 186 -45.19 24.25 20.67
N HIS A 187 -45.85 23.10 20.78
CA HIS A 187 -45.80 22.27 21.99
C HIS A 187 -44.37 21.83 22.31
N HIS A 188 -43.61 21.43 21.29
CA HIS A 188 -42.18 21.11 21.45
C HIS A 188 -41.36 22.32 21.93
N VAL A 189 -41.61 23.50 21.38
CA VAL A 189 -40.96 24.74 21.86
C VAL A 189 -41.35 25.04 23.30
N ASP A 190 -42.62 24.90 23.67
CA ASP A 190 -43.10 25.12 25.03
C ASP A 190 -42.43 24.16 26.03
N VAL A 191 -42.27 22.88 25.66
CA VAL A 191 -41.52 21.88 26.44
C VAL A 191 -40.04 22.24 26.55
N LEU A 192 -39.40 22.66 25.45
CA LEU A 192 -37.99 23.09 25.47
C LEU A 192 -37.78 24.27 26.42
N LEU A 193 -38.67 25.25 26.40
CA LEU A 193 -38.59 26.44 27.27
C LEU A 193 -38.70 26.11 28.77
N ALA A 194 -39.16 24.91 29.15
CA ALA A 194 -39.13 24.44 30.53
C ALA A 194 -37.72 24.11 31.04
N ASP A 195 -36.77 23.81 30.15
CA ASP A 195 -35.33 23.63 30.45
C ASP A 195 -34.50 24.75 29.79
N PRO A 196 -34.11 25.79 30.54
CA PRO A 196 -33.38 26.93 29.99
C PRO A 196 -32.05 26.57 29.32
N SER A 197 -31.37 25.52 29.78
CA SER A 197 -30.04 25.15 29.28
C SER A 197 -30.11 24.51 27.88
N THR A 198 -31.01 23.55 27.71
CA THR A 198 -31.28 22.92 26.41
C THR A 198 -31.96 23.90 25.44
N ALA A 199 -32.89 24.72 25.93
CA ALA A 199 -33.53 25.77 25.14
C ALA A 199 -32.50 26.74 24.53
N TYR A 200 -31.46 27.11 25.28
CA TYR A 200 -30.44 28.02 24.79
C TYR A 200 -29.75 27.48 23.52
N THR A 201 -29.25 26.26 23.58
CA THR A 201 -28.50 25.66 22.46
C THR A 201 -29.40 25.40 21.25
N VAL A 202 -30.57 24.79 21.46
CA VAL A 202 -31.48 24.42 20.36
C VAL A 202 -32.03 25.65 19.65
N LEU A 203 -32.43 26.69 20.38
CA LEU A 203 -33.00 27.90 19.79
C LEU A 203 -31.93 28.79 19.13
N ALA A 204 -30.67 28.72 19.60
CA ALA A 204 -29.53 29.31 18.91
C ALA A 204 -29.32 28.65 17.53
N ASP A 205 -29.23 27.32 17.50
CA ASP A 205 -29.06 26.55 16.26
C ASP A 205 -30.23 26.76 15.29
N LEU A 206 -31.46 26.76 15.79
CA LEU A 206 -32.67 27.08 15.03
C LEU A 206 -32.59 28.46 14.35
N SER A 207 -32.03 29.44 15.06
CA SER A 207 -31.81 30.79 14.53
C SER A 207 -30.79 30.81 13.39
N GLN A 208 -29.72 30.01 13.49
CA GLN A 208 -28.71 29.90 12.44
C GLN A 208 -29.23 29.14 11.22
N CYS A 209 -30.00 28.06 11.42
CA CYS A 209 -30.58 27.26 10.33
C CYS A 209 -31.66 27.98 9.53
N THR A 210 -32.25 29.07 10.05
CA THR A 210 -33.43 29.67 9.42
C THR A 210 -33.17 30.18 8.00
N SER A 211 -32.01 30.82 7.76
CA SER A 211 -31.74 31.39 6.44
C SER A 211 -31.69 30.30 5.38
N TRP A 212 -31.03 29.18 5.68
CA TRP A 212 -31.04 27.97 4.85
C TRP A 212 -32.46 27.42 4.66
N LEU A 213 -33.23 27.21 5.72
CA LEU A 213 -34.58 26.65 5.64
C LEU A 213 -35.54 27.52 4.81
N MET A 214 -35.44 28.85 4.88
CA MET A 214 -36.25 29.74 4.04
C MET A 214 -35.93 29.64 2.54
N HIS A 215 -34.73 29.19 2.17
CA HIS A 215 -34.33 28.94 0.79
C HIS A 215 -34.65 27.51 0.32
N THR A 216 -34.70 26.57 1.26
CA THR A 216 -34.92 25.14 0.99
C THR A 216 -36.41 24.77 0.92
N ILE A 217 -37.23 25.22 1.87
CA ILE A 217 -38.65 24.86 1.98
C ILE A 217 -39.45 25.56 0.87
N ASP A 218 -40.26 24.78 0.15
CA ASP A 218 -41.13 25.26 -0.93
C ASP A 218 -42.62 25.14 -0.61
N ASP A 219 -43.49 25.39 -1.58
CA ASP A 219 -44.95 25.39 -1.38
C ASP A 219 -45.51 23.97 -1.22
N ASP A 220 -44.80 22.93 -1.67
CA ASP A 220 -45.22 21.52 -1.60
C ASP A 220 -45.04 20.96 -0.19
N ASP A 221 -43.98 21.37 0.50
CA ASP A 221 -43.75 21.05 1.92
C ASP A 221 -44.86 21.56 2.85
N LEU A 222 -45.65 22.53 2.38
CA LEU A 222 -46.63 23.25 3.19
C LEU A 222 -48.08 22.85 2.87
N GLN A 223 -48.29 21.82 2.05
CA GLN A 223 -49.64 21.39 1.64
C GLN A 223 -50.54 21.06 2.85
N SER A 224 -49.97 20.44 3.90
CA SER A 224 -50.68 20.09 5.14
C SER A 224 -50.93 21.27 6.09
N MET A 225 -50.34 22.44 5.84
CA MET A 225 -50.38 23.59 6.76
C MET A 225 -51.49 24.61 6.44
N GLY A 226 -52.35 24.31 5.48
CA GLY A 226 -53.49 25.15 5.11
C GLY A 226 -53.13 26.44 4.35
N ARG A 227 -54.15 27.08 3.77
CA ARG A 227 -53.99 28.23 2.86
C ARG A 227 -53.37 29.45 3.54
N ALA A 228 -53.75 29.75 4.78
CA ALA A 228 -53.31 30.95 5.49
C ALA A 228 -51.79 30.94 5.75
N VAL A 229 -51.25 29.82 6.23
CA VAL A 229 -49.80 29.67 6.48
C VAL A 229 -49.01 29.74 5.17
N ARG A 230 -49.49 29.08 4.11
CA ARG A 230 -48.88 29.13 2.77
C ARG A 230 -48.80 30.56 2.22
N GLU A 231 -49.87 31.33 2.34
CA GLU A 231 -49.89 32.72 1.88
C GLU A 231 -48.91 33.60 2.65
N CYS A 232 -48.83 33.42 3.98
CA CYS A 232 -47.80 34.06 4.79
C CYS A 232 -46.38 33.64 4.37
N TRP A 233 -46.16 32.37 4.06
CA TRP A 233 -44.87 31.85 3.60
C TRP A 233 -44.43 32.43 2.26
N ARG A 234 -45.35 32.59 1.29
CA ARG A 234 -45.03 33.23 0.00
C ARG A 234 -44.63 34.69 0.14
N ARG A 235 -45.20 35.39 1.13
CA ARG A 235 -44.87 36.80 1.44
C ARG A 235 -43.65 36.94 2.36
N ARG A 236 -42.97 35.84 2.71
CA ARG A 236 -41.81 35.87 3.61
C ARG A 236 -40.68 36.73 3.04
N PRO A 237 -39.87 37.37 3.91
CA PRO A 237 -38.63 37.98 3.45
C PRO A 237 -37.62 36.91 3.03
N LEU A 238 -37.09 36.99 1.80
CA LEU A 238 -36.06 36.04 1.33
C LEU A 238 -34.70 36.26 2.00
N ALA A 239 -34.41 37.50 2.43
CA ALA A 239 -33.21 37.82 3.21
C ALA A 239 -33.58 38.05 4.68
N THR A 240 -32.82 37.44 5.60
CA THR A 240 -32.95 37.62 7.05
C THR A 240 -32.45 38.98 7.54
N ARG A 241 -31.57 39.62 6.76
CA ARG A 241 -30.92 40.92 7.06
C ARG A 241 -31.18 41.92 5.93
N THR A 242 -31.20 43.21 6.26
CA THR A 242 -31.20 44.31 5.29
C THR A 242 -29.77 44.60 4.83
N PRO A 243 -29.55 45.37 3.74
CA PRO A 243 -28.22 45.82 3.34
C PRO A 243 -27.48 46.64 4.42
N ALA A 244 -28.22 47.30 5.32
CA ALA A 244 -27.69 48.00 6.49
C ALA A 244 -27.48 47.06 7.71
N ASP A 245 -27.36 45.76 7.46
CA ASP A 245 -27.22 44.66 8.41
C ASP A 245 -28.32 44.56 9.50
N ARG A 246 -29.49 45.16 9.27
CA ARG A 246 -30.61 45.10 10.23
C ARG A 246 -31.41 43.82 10.03
N VAL A 247 -31.68 43.10 11.11
CA VAL A 247 -32.46 41.87 11.05
C VAL A 247 -33.94 42.14 10.78
N LYS A 248 -34.52 41.41 9.81
CA LYS A 248 -35.95 41.48 9.47
C LYS A 248 -36.77 40.58 10.40
N PRO A 249 -37.86 41.09 11.01
CA PRO A 249 -38.73 40.30 11.89
C PRO A 249 -39.54 39.27 11.10
N LEU A 250 -39.66 38.06 11.66
CA LEU A 250 -40.44 36.97 11.06
C LEU A 250 -41.87 36.94 11.63
N GLY A 251 -42.82 36.73 10.73
CA GLY A 251 -44.21 36.50 11.10
C GLY A 251 -44.41 35.19 11.86
N ALA A 252 -45.50 35.09 12.63
CA ALA A 252 -45.80 33.89 13.41
C ALA A 252 -45.83 32.63 12.53
N ALA A 253 -46.55 32.67 11.40
CA ALA A 253 -46.59 31.55 10.45
C ALA A 253 -45.19 31.14 9.94
N VAL A 254 -44.34 32.11 9.58
CA VAL A 254 -42.99 31.83 9.06
C VAL A 254 -42.08 31.24 10.13
N SER A 255 -42.11 31.78 11.35
CA SER A 255 -41.41 31.19 12.51
C SER A 255 -41.86 29.76 12.77
N GLY A 256 -43.17 29.50 12.65
CA GLY A 256 -43.74 28.18 12.84
C GLY A 256 -43.26 27.17 11.80
N VAL A 257 -43.29 27.53 10.52
CA VAL A 257 -42.80 26.65 9.44
C VAL A 257 -41.34 26.29 9.64
N VAL A 258 -40.50 27.28 9.99
CA VAL A 258 -39.07 27.06 10.26
C VAL A 258 -38.87 26.14 11.46
N ALA A 259 -39.60 26.36 12.56
CA ALA A 259 -39.52 25.51 13.74
C ALA A 259 -39.97 24.07 13.44
N HIS A 260 -41.09 23.91 12.73
CA HIS A 260 -41.60 22.61 12.34
C HIS A 260 -40.58 21.80 11.51
N ALA A 261 -39.90 22.44 10.55
CA ALA A 261 -38.89 21.78 9.73
C ALA A 261 -37.59 21.47 10.49
N ALA A 262 -37.23 22.31 11.47
CA ALA A 262 -35.94 22.24 12.15
C ALA A 262 -35.91 21.32 13.37
N LEU A 263 -36.95 21.38 14.20
CA LEU A 263 -37.00 20.66 15.47
C LEU A 263 -36.76 19.14 15.32
N PRO A 264 -37.27 18.44 14.28
CA PRO A 264 -37.01 17.01 14.09
C PRO A 264 -35.53 16.63 14.00
N PHE A 265 -34.64 17.53 13.56
CA PHE A 265 -33.19 17.24 13.51
C PHE A 265 -32.38 18.00 14.56
N LEU A 266 -32.96 18.98 15.26
CA LEU A 266 -32.28 19.68 16.35
C LEU A 266 -32.50 18.99 17.71
N VAL A 267 -33.71 18.49 17.96
CA VAL A 267 -34.11 17.93 19.26
C VAL A 267 -33.85 16.41 19.34
N THR A 268 -33.86 15.72 18.21
CA THR A 268 -33.68 14.27 18.17
C THR A 268 -32.32 13.86 18.76
N PRO A 269 -32.27 12.89 19.70
CA PRO A 269 -31.02 12.41 20.29
C PRO A 269 -30.24 11.48 19.35
N ASP A 270 -30.92 10.84 18.41
CA ASP A 270 -30.31 9.99 17.38
C ASP A 270 -29.72 10.84 16.25
N ASP A 271 -28.39 10.95 16.24
CA ASP A 271 -27.63 11.70 15.23
C ASP A 271 -27.83 11.14 13.80
N ALA A 272 -28.08 9.83 13.63
CA ALA A 272 -28.30 9.23 12.31
C ALA A 272 -29.67 9.62 11.74
N LEU A 273 -30.72 9.58 12.56
CA LEU A 273 -32.05 10.09 12.17
C LEU A 273 -32.02 11.59 11.89
N ALA A 274 -31.32 12.36 12.74
CA ALA A 274 -31.16 13.80 12.55
C ALA A 274 -30.39 14.12 11.25
N ALA A 275 -29.28 13.43 10.98
CA ALA A 275 -28.53 13.57 9.74
C ALA A 275 -29.36 13.17 8.51
N HIS A 276 -30.20 12.13 8.61
CA HIS A 276 -31.10 11.74 7.54
C HIS A 276 -32.14 12.83 7.21
N ALA A 277 -32.75 13.43 8.25
CA ALA A 277 -33.68 14.54 8.08
C ALA A 277 -33.02 15.76 7.41
N VAL A 278 -31.80 16.12 7.84
CA VAL A 278 -31.02 17.20 7.20
C VAL A 278 -30.68 16.84 5.76
N HIS A 279 -30.30 15.59 5.48
CA HIS A 279 -29.99 15.12 4.13
C HIS A 279 -31.21 15.24 3.19
N GLY A 280 -32.41 14.87 3.64
CA GLY A 280 -33.65 15.01 2.87
C GLY A 280 -33.93 16.46 2.45
N LEU A 281 -33.60 17.43 3.30
CA LEU A 281 -33.69 18.86 3.00
C LEU A 281 -32.56 19.33 2.07
N ARG A 282 -31.32 18.89 2.28
CA ARG A 282 -30.15 19.28 1.46
C ARG A 282 -30.25 18.74 0.03
N ALA A 283 -30.71 17.51 -0.16
CA ALA A 283 -30.74 16.84 -1.46
C ALA A 283 -31.55 17.60 -2.55
N ARG A 284 -32.47 18.47 -2.15
CA ARG A 284 -33.39 19.16 -3.08
C ARG A 284 -32.81 20.39 -3.77
N ARG A 285 -32.01 21.19 -3.04
CA ARG A 285 -31.59 22.54 -3.48
C ARG A 285 -30.13 22.91 -3.17
N ASP A 286 -29.37 21.99 -2.60
CA ASP A 286 -28.00 22.29 -2.16
C ASP A 286 -26.97 22.20 -3.29
N THR A 287 -25.82 22.83 -3.04
CA THR A 287 -24.68 22.86 -3.95
C THR A 287 -23.76 21.67 -3.70
N PRO A 288 -23.47 20.82 -4.71
CA PRO A 288 -22.48 19.75 -4.58
C PRO A 288 -21.13 20.30 -4.11
N ASN A 289 -20.38 19.48 -3.34
CA ASN A 289 -19.05 19.81 -2.82
C ASN A 289 -18.98 21.04 -1.89
N LYS A 290 -20.09 21.42 -1.23
CA LYS A 290 -20.10 22.48 -0.21
C LYS A 290 -20.52 21.94 1.15
N VAL A 291 -19.69 22.21 2.16
CA VAL A 291 -19.98 21.89 3.56
C VAL A 291 -21.16 22.71 4.08
N ILE A 292 -21.07 24.02 3.88
CA ILE A 292 -22.09 24.99 4.29
C ILE A 292 -23.23 24.97 3.28
N PRO A 293 -24.47 24.66 3.69
CA PRO A 293 -25.61 24.64 2.78
C PRO A 293 -25.92 26.00 2.15
N ARG A 294 -26.49 25.98 0.95
CA ARG A 294 -26.94 27.20 0.28
C ARG A 294 -27.90 28.02 1.17
N GLY A 295 -27.61 29.31 1.32
CA GLY A 295 -28.43 30.22 2.13
C GLY A 295 -28.00 30.35 3.59
N MET A 296 -27.01 29.57 4.04
CA MET A 296 -26.31 29.76 5.32
C MET A 296 -24.97 30.45 5.10
N THR A 297 -24.61 31.42 5.94
CA THR A 297 -23.30 32.09 5.88
C THR A 297 -22.24 31.35 6.70
N ALA A 298 -20.96 31.66 6.48
CA ALA A 298 -19.85 31.12 7.29
C ALA A 298 -19.94 31.51 8.77
N GLU A 299 -20.37 32.73 9.07
CA GLU A 299 -20.63 33.21 10.43
C GLU A 299 -21.74 32.40 11.11
N GLN A 300 -22.84 32.13 10.40
CA GLN A 300 -23.94 31.31 10.92
C GLN A 300 -23.50 29.88 11.19
N TRP A 301 -22.73 29.31 10.27
CA TRP A 301 -22.15 27.97 10.41
C TRP A 301 -21.26 27.86 11.66
N SER A 302 -20.35 28.82 11.87
CA SER A 302 -19.43 28.79 13.01
C SER A 302 -20.13 28.99 14.36
N GLN A 303 -21.34 29.56 14.37
CA GLN A 303 -22.17 29.75 15.56
C GLN A 303 -23.07 28.55 15.88
N LEU A 304 -23.13 27.53 15.01
CA LEU A 304 -23.84 26.29 15.30
C LEU A 304 -23.13 25.50 16.40
N SER A 305 -23.90 24.81 17.23
CA SER A 305 -23.36 23.87 18.19
C SER A 305 -22.58 22.74 17.49
N PRO A 306 -21.55 22.16 18.14
CA PRO A 306 -20.76 21.06 17.56
C PRO A 306 -21.62 19.86 17.14
N GLY A 307 -22.65 19.53 17.91
CA GLY A 307 -23.59 18.45 17.58
C GLY A 307 -24.37 18.73 16.30
N THR A 308 -24.86 19.96 16.13
CA THR A 308 -25.56 20.35 14.90
C THR A 308 -24.62 20.40 13.70
N GLN A 309 -23.41 20.96 13.84
CA GLN A 309 -22.41 20.92 12.75
C GLN A 309 -22.09 19.49 12.31
N ARG A 310 -21.92 18.56 13.26
CA ARG A 310 -21.71 17.13 12.97
C ARG A 310 -22.85 16.55 12.13
N ARG A 311 -24.11 16.80 12.51
CA ARG A 311 -25.30 16.35 11.76
C ARG A 311 -25.29 16.88 10.32
N PHE A 312 -24.92 18.14 10.12
CA PHE A 312 -24.79 18.71 8.78
C PHE A 312 -23.66 18.07 7.96
N LEU A 313 -22.51 17.77 8.59
CA LEU A 313 -21.39 17.10 7.93
C LEU A 313 -21.75 15.67 7.52
N GLN A 314 -22.38 14.91 8.41
CA GLN A 314 -22.86 13.55 8.14
C GLN A 314 -23.92 13.54 7.02
N ALA A 315 -24.88 14.46 7.08
CA ALA A 315 -25.87 14.64 6.02
C ALA A 315 -25.23 15.04 4.67
N GLY A 316 -24.10 15.74 4.69
CA GLY A 316 -23.35 16.18 3.53
C GLY A 316 -22.32 15.16 3.01
N ASP A 317 -22.16 14.00 3.67
CA ASP A 317 -21.07 13.07 3.37
C ASP A 317 -21.06 12.64 1.90
N ARG A 318 -22.21 12.21 1.36
CA ARG A 318 -22.32 11.70 -0.01
C ARG A 318 -22.19 12.76 -1.11
N ILE A 319 -22.43 14.03 -0.79
CA ILE A 319 -22.34 15.15 -1.74
C ILE A 319 -20.98 15.87 -1.67
N THR A 320 -20.11 15.48 -0.74
CA THR A 320 -18.79 16.07 -0.52
C THR A 320 -17.70 15.26 -1.22
N GLY A 321 -16.65 15.94 -1.68
CA GLY A 321 -15.49 15.28 -2.28
C GLY A 321 -14.81 14.31 -1.31
N ALA A 322 -14.25 13.20 -1.82
CA ALA A 322 -13.70 12.12 -0.99
C ALA A 322 -12.61 12.57 0.00
N LEU A 323 -11.79 13.55 -0.37
CA LEU A 323 -10.76 14.11 0.53
C LEU A 323 -11.39 14.85 1.71
N ASP A 324 -12.39 15.70 1.45
CA ASP A 324 -13.06 16.46 2.51
C ASP A 324 -13.88 15.54 3.42
N ARG A 325 -14.43 14.43 2.88
CA ARG A 325 -15.10 13.41 3.71
C ARG A 325 -14.16 12.82 4.76
N VAL A 326 -12.94 12.45 4.35
CA VAL A 326 -11.90 11.93 5.27
C VAL A 326 -11.39 13.04 6.20
N ARG A 327 -11.10 14.23 5.66
CA ARG A 327 -10.62 15.39 6.43
C ARG A 327 -11.57 15.78 7.57
N PHE A 328 -12.86 15.83 7.28
CA PHE A 328 -13.92 16.15 8.25
C PHE A 328 -14.43 14.93 9.02
N SER A 329 -13.95 13.72 8.68
CA SER A 329 -14.44 12.46 9.22
C SER A 329 -15.96 12.33 9.16
N SER A 330 -16.57 12.79 8.06
CA SER A 330 -18.02 12.94 7.90
C SER A 330 -18.80 11.63 7.97
N SER A 331 -18.14 10.49 7.72
CA SER A 331 -18.75 9.17 7.84
C SER A 331 -18.69 8.58 9.26
N THR A 332 -18.15 9.31 10.25
CA THR A 332 -17.98 8.85 11.63
C THR A 332 -18.78 9.69 12.63
N PRO A 333 -19.00 9.21 13.88
CA PRO A 333 -19.56 10.01 14.96
C PRO A 333 -18.68 11.20 15.41
N ARG A 334 -17.42 11.26 14.98
CA ARG A 334 -16.48 12.35 15.30
C ARG A 334 -16.44 13.44 14.24
N ALA A 335 -17.41 13.47 13.32
CA ALA A 335 -17.42 14.43 12.23
C ALA A 335 -17.35 15.88 12.73
N ARG A 336 -16.37 16.64 12.24
CA ARG A 336 -16.16 18.05 12.58
C ARG A 336 -15.35 18.78 11.51
N VAL A 337 -15.46 20.11 11.48
CA VAL A 337 -14.52 20.95 10.71
C VAL A 337 -13.30 21.21 11.61
N PRO A 338 -12.07 20.86 11.18
CA PRO A 338 -10.87 21.09 11.97
C PRO A 338 -10.60 22.59 12.18
N GLU A 339 -10.18 22.95 13.39
CA GLU A 339 -9.85 24.35 13.72
C GLU A 339 -8.42 24.72 13.30
N PRO A 340 -8.16 25.98 12.92
CA PRO A 340 -6.80 26.47 12.68
C PRO A 340 -5.93 26.30 13.92
N GLY A 341 -4.78 25.63 13.78
CA GLY A 341 -3.85 25.38 14.90
C GLY A 341 -4.00 24.01 15.57
N GLU A 342 -4.86 23.12 15.07
CA GLU A 342 -4.82 21.71 15.47
C GLU A 342 -3.50 21.04 15.02
N HIS A 343 -2.83 20.34 15.94
CA HIS A 343 -1.55 19.68 15.70
C HIS A 343 -1.67 18.14 15.61
N SER A 344 -2.88 17.58 15.61
CA SER A 344 -3.10 16.13 15.68
C SER A 344 -2.41 15.38 14.54
N ALA A 345 -2.50 15.88 13.31
CA ALA A 345 -1.81 15.29 12.16
C ALA A 345 -0.27 15.36 12.27
N SER A 346 0.27 16.44 12.85
CA SER A 346 1.71 16.57 13.12
C SER A 346 2.17 15.62 14.23
N ALA A 347 1.33 15.34 15.22
CA ALA A 347 1.63 14.33 16.23
C ALA A 347 1.60 12.91 15.63
N ARG A 348 0.60 12.63 14.77
CA ARG A 348 0.35 11.33 14.14
C ARG A 348 1.49 10.83 13.25
N ILE A 349 2.26 11.74 12.64
CA ILE A 349 3.34 11.38 11.70
C ILE A 349 4.38 10.42 12.32
N ARG A 350 4.66 10.57 13.62
CA ARG A 350 5.63 9.74 14.35
C ARG A 350 5.16 8.29 14.50
N HIS A 351 3.84 8.09 14.51
CA HIS A 351 3.20 6.79 14.66
C HIS A 351 2.97 6.07 13.32
N LEU A 352 3.26 6.72 12.19
CA LEU A 352 2.97 6.19 10.86
C LEU A 352 4.21 5.61 10.16
N PRO A 353 4.14 4.37 9.65
CA PRO A 353 5.10 3.88 8.66
C PRO A 353 4.93 4.63 7.33
N GLN A 354 5.97 4.64 6.48
CA GLN A 354 5.84 5.20 5.13
C GLN A 354 5.01 4.31 4.20
N LEU A 355 4.91 3.01 4.50
CA LEU A 355 4.01 2.06 3.85
C LEU A 355 3.00 1.52 4.85
N LEU A 356 1.70 1.65 4.55
CA LEU A 356 0.62 1.15 5.41
C LEU A 356 0.84 -0.31 5.84
N TRP A 357 0.42 -0.66 7.05
CA TRP A 357 0.54 -2.01 7.63
C TRP A 357 -0.03 -3.11 6.72
N PRO A 358 0.59 -4.31 6.66
CA PRO A 358 0.13 -5.39 5.81
C PRO A 358 -1.33 -5.81 6.03
N GLY A 359 -1.79 -5.97 7.28
CA GLY A 359 -3.17 -6.35 7.57
C GLY A 359 -4.18 -5.33 7.06
N TRP A 360 -3.91 -4.05 7.29
CA TRP A 360 -4.73 -2.95 6.78
C TRP A 360 -4.62 -2.73 5.28
N THR A 361 -3.48 -3.07 4.68
CA THR A 361 -3.32 -3.04 3.22
C THR A 361 -4.25 -4.05 2.56
N VAL A 362 -4.31 -5.29 3.05
CA VAL A 362 -5.19 -6.33 2.49
C VAL A 362 -6.65 -5.92 2.58
N ARG A 363 -7.07 -5.33 3.71
CA ARG A 363 -8.46 -4.90 3.93
C ARG A 363 -8.89 -3.75 3.03
N LEU A 364 -8.04 -2.71 2.89
CA LEU A 364 -8.43 -1.45 2.26
C LEU A 364 -8.10 -1.36 0.76
N MET A 365 -7.19 -2.20 0.27
CA MET A 365 -6.71 -2.12 -1.12
C MET A 365 -7.79 -2.60 -2.11
N PRO A 366 -8.15 -1.80 -3.14
CA PRO A 366 -9.06 -2.26 -4.18
C PRO A 366 -8.52 -3.48 -4.94
N ARG A 367 -9.41 -4.43 -5.32
CA ARG A 367 -9.03 -5.66 -6.04
C ARG A 367 -8.30 -5.42 -7.36
N GLU A 368 -8.59 -4.31 -8.06
CA GLU A 368 -8.01 -4.01 -9.36
C GLU A 368 -7.55 -2.55 -9.53
N GLY A 369 -6.59 -2.37 -10.43
CA GLY A 369 -6.23 -1.06 -10.98
C GLY A 369 -5.21 -0.25 -10.17
N MET A 370 -4.70 -0.76 -9.05
CA MET A 370 -3.68 -0.06 -8.25
C MET A 370 -2.47 -0.93 -7.95
N GLN A 371 -1.28 -0.33 -7.97
CA GLN A 371 -0.04 -0.99 -7.54
C GLN A 371 0.05 -0.98 -6.01
N GLU A 372 0.45 -2.12 -5.43
CA GLU A 372 0.54 -2.36 -3.99
C GLU A 372 1.32 -1.27 -3.25
N ASN A 373 2.59 -1.02 -3.60
CA ASN A 373 3.42 -0.02 -2.90
C ASN A 373 2.85 1.40 -3.03
N LEU A 374 2.31 1.77 -4.19
CA LEU A 374 1.70 3.07 -4.39
C LEU A 374 0.48 3.24 -3.48
N PHE A 375 -0.40 2.22 -3.42
CA PHE A 375 -1.54 2.24 -2.51
C PHE A 375 -1.08 2.37 -1.06
N ARG A 376 -0.13 1.54 -0.62
CA ARG A 376 0.37 1.56 0.77
C ARG A 376 0.94 2.90 1.18
N GLY A 377 1.72 3.54 0.31
CA GLY A 377 2.27 4.88 0.57
C GLY A 377 1.20 5.97 0.63
N ILE A 378 0.27 5.96 -0.33
CA ILE A 378 -0.81 6.95 -0.37
C ILE A 378 -1.82 6.75 0.77
N ALA A 379 -2.13 5.50 1.13
CA ALA A 379 -3.03 5.18 2.24
C ALA A 379 -2.42 5.57 3.60
N ALA A 380 -1.11 5.37 3.80
CA ALA A 380 -0.42 5.90 4.97
C ALA A 380 -0.48 7.43 5.03
N ALA A 381 -0.27 8.13 3.91
CA ALA A 381 -0.42 9.58 3.83
C ALA A 381 -1.87 10.06 4.05
N LEU A 382 -2.87 9.28 3.62
CA LEU A 382 -4.29 9.57 3.85
C LEU A 382 -4.65 9.55 5.34
N LEU A 383 -3.94 8.78 6.17
CA LEU A 383 -4.13 8.81 7.62
C LEU A 383 -3.71 10.13 8.25
N LEU A 384 -2.97 11.01 7.57
CA LEU A 384 -2.68 12.37 8.05
C LEU A 384 -3.82 13.37 7.77
N LEU A 385 -4.78 13.01 6.92
CA LEU A 385 -5.81 13.93 6.44
C LEU A 385 -6.90 14.27 7.49
N PRO A 386 -7.40 13.33 8.32
CA PRO A 386 -8.36 13.66 9.38
C PRO A 386 -7.77 14.68 10.38
N GLY A 387 -8.47 15.80 10.56
CA GLY A 387 -8.02 16.89 11.42
C GLY A 387 -7.18 17.98 10.72
N GLU A 388 -6.95 17.90 9.40
CA GLU A 388 -6.21 18.96 8.70
C GLU A 388 -7.07 20.22 8.47
N PRO A 389 -6.63 21.42 8.93
CA PRO A 389 -7.41 22.65 8.78
C PRO A 389 -7.45 23.14 7.33
N GLU A 390 -6.42 22.87 6.53
CA GLU A 390 -6.38 23.26 5.12
C GLU A 390 -6.12 22.05 4.21
N LEU A 391 -6.93 21.92 3.16
CA LEU A 391 -6.75 20.86 2.17
C LEU A 391 -5.61 21.18 1.20
N ARG A 392 -4.38 20.83 1.59
CA ARG A 392 -3.19 20.88 0.71
C ARG A 392 -2.67 19.46 0.44
N ALA A 393 -3.36 18.72 -0.44
CA ALA A 393 -3.09 17.30 -0.69
C ALA A 393 -1.60 16.97 -0.96
N ARG A 394 -0.91 17.82 -1.74
CA ARG A 394 0.52 17.64 -1.99
C ARG A 394 1.36 17.83 -0.72
N GLY A 395 1.09 18.90 0.03
CA GLY A 395 1.77 19.18 1.30
C GLY A 395 1.57 18.09 2.35
N ILE A 396 0.41 17.42 2.35
CA ILE A 396 0.15 16.26 3.23
C ILE A 396 0.94 15.03 2.76
N THR A 397 0.91 14.73 1.47
CA THR A 397 1.66 13.59 0.90
C THR A 397 3.17 13.73 1.12
N ASP A 398 3.70 14.95 0.95
CA ASP A 398 5.13 15.24 1.07
C ASP A 398 5.68 15.03 2.49
N ARG A 399 4.83 15.02 3.52
CA ARG A 399 5.27 14.75 4.91
C ARG A 399 5.76 13.32 5.11
N LEU A 400 5.17 12.33 4.41
CA LEU A 400 5.55 10.91 4.53
C LEU A 400 6.24 10.34 3.28
N GLY A 401 5.85 10.80 2.08
CA GLY A 401 6.34 10.25 0.82
C GLY A 401 6.49 11.32 -0.27
N PRO A 402 7.55 12.17 -0.22
CA PRO A 402 7.75 13.24 -1.20
C PRO A 402 7.92 12.75 -2.65
N HIS A 403 8.38 11.51 -2.84
CA HIS A 403 8.54 10.89 -4.16
C HIS A 403 7.23 10.36 -4.73
N LEU A 404 6.17 10.22 -3.91
CA LEU A 404 4.89 9.70 -4.36
C LEU A 404 4.18 10.71 -5.28
N PRO A 405 3.44 10.26 -6.30
CA PRO A 405 2.62 11.15 -7.13
C PRO A 405 1.42 11.71 -6.34
N SER A 406 0.83 12.80 -6.83
CA SER A 406 -0.43 13.34 -6.29
C SER A 406 -1.61 12.41 -6.61
N ALA A 407 -1.77 11.35 -5.81
CA ALA A 407 -2.70 10.25 -6.09
C ALA A 407 -3.75 10.02 -5.00
N MET A 408 -3.83 10.86 -3.95
CA MET A 408 -4.81 10.71 -2.86
C MET A 408 -6.25 10.67 -3.40
N THR A 409 -6.64 11.66 -4.21
CA THR A 409 -7.99 11.75 -4.79
C THR A 409 -8.33 10.53 -5.64
N VAL A 410 -7.41 10.11 -6.52
CA VAL A 410 -7.61 8.94 -7.40
C VAL A 410 -7.73 7.65 -6.59
N THR A 411 -6.96 7.55 -5.50
CA THR A 411 -6.99 6.38 -4.60
C THR A 411 -8.34 6.26 -3.91
N LEU A 412 -8.83 7.34 -3.31
CA LEU A 412 -10.14 7.35 -2.68
C LEU A 412 -11.27 7.15 -3.70
N GLN A 413 -11.21 7.79 -4.87
CA GLN A 413 -12.21 7.61 -5.92
C GLN A 413 -12.27 6.17 -6.41
N ARG A 414 -11.14 5.48 -6.50
CA ARG A 414 -11.10 4.07 -6.91
C ARG A 414 -11.69 3.15 -5.85
N ALA A 415 -11.42 3.41 -4.57
CA ALA A 415 -12.08 2.70 -3.47
C ALA A 415 -13.62 2.88 -3.51
N LEU A 416 -14.09 4.12 -3.70
CA LEU A 416 -15.52 4.41 -3.83
C LEU A 416 -16.16 3.74 -5.06
N LYS A 417 -15.47 3.75 -6.21
CA LYS A 417 -15.94 3.08 -7.43
C LYS A 417 -15.99 1.55 -7.31
N SER A 418 -15.23 0.96 -6.39
CA SER A 418 -15.28 -0.48 -6.14
C SER A 418 -16.48 -0.93 -5.31
N GLY A 419 -17.36 -0.01 -4.89
CA GLY A 419 -18.59 -0.35 -4.15
C GLY A 419 -18.44 -0.36 -2.63
N HIS A 420 -17.24 -0.06 -2.10
CA HIS A 420 -16.92 -0.12 -0.67
C HIS A 420 -16.69 1.29 -0.09
N PRO A 421 -17.74 2.06 0.24
CA PRO A 421 -17.62 3.41 0.77
C PRO A 421 -16.99 3.45 2.18
N ASP A 422 -17.08 2.35 2.93
CA ASP A 422 -16.61 2.26 4.31
C ASP A 422 -15.09 2.29 4.43
N VAL A 423 -14.36 2.20 3.32
CA VAL A 423 -12.92 2.48 3.29
C VAL A 423 -12.61 3.87 3.84
N LEU A 424 -13.47 4.87 3.59
CA LEU A 424 -13.26 6.21 4.16
C LEU A 424 -13.45 6.22 5.67
N THR A 425 -14.47 5.52 6.17
CA THR A 425 -14.75 5.34 7.60
C THR A 425 -13.59 4.64 8.29
N ALA A 426 -13.05 3.57 7.68
CA ALA A 426 -11.90 2.85 8.20
C ALA A 426 -10.65 3.74 8.31
N LEU A 427 -10.36 4.56 7.29
CA LEU A 427 -9.25 5.53 7.34
C LEU A 427 -9.42 6.54 8.49
N CYS A 428 -10.65 7.01 8.72
CA CYS A 428 -10.95 7.92 9.83
C CYS A 428 -10.81 7.22 11.19
N ASN A 429 -11.35 6.01 11.34
CA ASN A 429 -11.24 5.22 12.57
C ASN A 429 -9.77 4.92 12.92
N LEU A 430 -8.94 4.59 11.93
CA LEU A 430 -7.51 4.41 12.11
C LEU A 430 -6.82 5.69 12.59
N ALA A 431 -7.11 6.83 11.97
CA ALA A 431 -6.55 8.11 12.39
C ALA A 431 -6.98 8.48 13.82
N HIS A 432 -8.26 8.29 14.16
CA HIS A 432 -8.78 8.51 15.51
C HIS A 432 -8.14 7.59 16.55
N HIS A 433 -7.95 6.31 16.22
CA HIS A 433 -7.28 5.38 17.11
C HIS A 433 -5.85 5.84 17.43
N LEU A 434 -5.11 6.29 16.42
CA LEU A 434 -3.76 6.84 16.59
C LEU A 434 -3.74 8.14 17.38
N ASP A 435 -4.77 8.99 17.25
CA ASP A 435 -4.87 10.23 18.02
C ASP A 435 -5.15 9.94 19.51
N ASP A 436 -5.98 8.94 19.80
CA ASP A 436 -6.39 8.61 21.18
C ASP A 436 -5.36 7.75 21.92
N HIS A 437 -4.75 6.78 21.23
CA HIS A 437 -3.91 5.73 21.84
C HIS A 437 -2.45 5.76 21.37
N GLY A 438 -2.15 6.48 20.29
CA GLY A 438 -0.83 6.46 19.66
C GLY A 438 -0.50 5.14 18.97
N SER A 439 0.79 4.89 18.82
CA SER A 439 1.38 3.62 18.39
C SER A 439 2.51 3.28 19.37
N PRO A 440 2.68 2.02 19.78
CA PRO A 440 3.83 1.58 20.57
C PRO A 440 5.15 1.68 19.79
N ILE A 441 5.10 1.91 18.47
CA ILE A 441 6.25 2.14 17.61
C ILE A 441 6.31 3.62 17.20
N ASP A 442 7.43 4.28 17.51
CA ASP A 442 7.81 5.59 16.98
C ASP A 442 8.60 5.41 15.67
N TYR A 443 7.87 5.32 14.57
CA TYR A 443 8.43 5.11 13.23
C TYR A 443 9.31 6.28 12.77
N GLU A 444 9.01 7.51 13.18
CA GLU A 444 9.85 8.66 12.86
C GLU A 444 11.21 8.55 13.53
N ARG A 445 11.25 8.23 14.83
CA ARG A 445 12.51 7.99 15.54
C ARG A 445 13.28 6.81 14.94
N ARG A 446 12.60 5.69 14.65
CA ARG A 446 13.24 4.53 14.03
C ARG A 446 13.89 4.84 12.68
N ARG A 447 13.24 5.63 11.82
CA ARG A 447 13.80 6.06 10.52
C ARG A 447 15.08 6.90 10.68
N HIS A 448 15.21 7.64 11.76
CA HIS A 448 16.40 8.45 12.04
C HIS A 448 17.55 7.65 12.66
N LEU A 449 17.25 6.71 13.56
CA LEU A 449 18.27 5.98 14.34
C LEU A 449 18.78 4.71 13.65
N ILE A 450 17.94 4.00 12.89
CA ILE A 450 18.29 2.69 12.34
C ILE A 450 19.13 2.86 11.06
N PRO A 451 20.32 2.25 10.99
CA PRO A 451 21.20 2.39 9.84
C PRO A 451 20.60 1.74 8.58
N ALA A 452 20.99 2.26 7.42
CA ALA A 452 20.62 1.69 6.12
C ALA A 452 21.24 0.30 5.88
N ALA A 453 22.23 -0.12 6.66
CA ALA A 453 22.84 -1.45 6.60
C ALA A 453 22.66 -2.19 7.94
N PRO A 454 21.46 -2.72 8.24
CA PRO A 454 21.14 -3.31 9.54
C PRO A 454 21.83 -4.66 9.81
N ILE A 455 22.39 -5.30 8.78
CA ILE A 455 23.10 -6.57 8.90
C ILE A 455 24.36 -6.53 8.04
N SER A 456 25.46 -7.03 8.58
CA SER A 456 26.73 -7.18 7.86
C SER A 456 26.77 -8.45 7.00
N PRO A 457 27.69 -8.54 6.01
CA PRO A 457 27.80 -9.76 5.19
C PRO A 457 28.16 -11.01 6.00
N ASP A 458 28.95 -10.86 7.07
CA ASP A 458 29.32 -11.96 7.96
C ASP A 458 28.15 -12.40 8.83
N GLN A 459 27.39 -11.46 9.40
CA GLN A 459 26.18 -11.74 10.17
C GLN A 459 25.12 -12.44 9.30
N TRP A 460 24.91 -11.97 8.07
CA TRP A 460 23.99 -12.61 7.12
C TRP A 460 24.41 -14.05 6.79
N ARG A 461 25.72 -14.27 6.56
CA ARG A 461 26.26 -15.61 6.30
C ARG A 461 26.01 -16.54 7.48
N GLU A 462 26.35 -16.09 8.68
CA GLU A 462 26.17 -16.86 9.91
C GLU A 462 24.69 -17.19 10.17
N LEU A 463 23.79 -16.22 9.99
CA LEU A 463 22.35 -16.41 10.13
C LEU A 463 21.81 -17.46 9.14
N CYS A 464 22.20 -17.38 7.87
CA CYS A 464 21.82 -18.38 6.87
C CYS A 464 22.30 -19.78 7.28
N PHE A 465 23.55 -19.89 7.71
CA PHE A 465 24.11 -21.20 8.05
C PHE A 465 23.47 -21.82 9.29
N ARG A 466 23.22 -21.02 10.33
CA ARG A 466 22.48 -21.46 11.53
C ARG A 466 21.07 -21.97 11.22
N THR A 467 20.43 -21.41 10.20
CA THR A 467 19.07 -21.78 9.77
C THR A 467 19.04 -22.87 8.69
N GLY A 468 20.20 -23.49 8.40
CA GLY A 468 20.31 -24.56 7.41
C GLY A 468 20.12 -24.09 5.96
N THR A 469 20.23 -22.78 5.71
CA THR A 469 20.07 -22.18 4.40
C THR A 469 21.41 -21.69 3.83
N GLN A 470 21.45 -21.47 2.53
CA GLN A 470 22.62 -20.88 1.87
C GLN A 470 22.44 -19.36 1.75
N PRO A 471 23.50 -18.56 2.00
CA PRO A 471 23.50 -17.11 1.80
C PRO A 471 23.17 -16.69 0.36
N GLY A 472 23.32 -17.62 -0.59
CA GLY A 472 22.92 -17.50 -1.98
C GLY A 472 24.07 -17.18 -2.94
N GLU A 473 25.26 -16.79 -2.46
CA GLU A 473 26.31 -16.25 -3.34
C GLU A 473 27.75 -16.54 -2.87
N GLN A 474 28.64 -16.78 -3.85
CA GLN A 474 30.07 -16.49 -3.73
C GLN A 474 30.29 -15.05 -4.18
N LEU A 475 30.85 -14.18 -3.33
CA LEU A 475 31.24 -12.83 -3.71
C LEU A 475 32.16 -12.89 -4.93
N SER A 476 31.66 -12.52 -6.10
CA SER A 476 32.50 -12.33 -7.29
C SER A 476 33.29 -11.05 -7.11
N THR A 477 34.59 -11.07 -7.42
CA THR A 477 35.47 -9.90 -7.40
C THR A 477 35.01 -8.74 -8.32
N LYS A 478 33.99 -8.97 -9.16
CA LYS A 478 33.44 -8.00 -10.12
C LYS A 478 32.12 -7.33 -9.67
N THR A 479 31.51 -7.74 -8.56
CA THR A 479 30.21 -7.17 -8.10
C THR A 479 30.28 -6.84 -6.62
N THR A 480 30.11 -5.56 -6.29
CA THR A 480 30.32 -5.04 -4.92
C THR A 480 29.23 -5.45 -3.93
N GLN A 481 28.07 -5.93 -4.40
CA GLN A 481 26.97 -6.39 -3.53
C GLN A 481 26.24 -7.60 -4.10
N ALA A 482 26.00 -8.56 -3.22
CA ALA A 482 25.25 -9.76 -3.47
C ALA A 482 23.72 -9.50 -3.46
N PRO A 483 22.95 -9.71 -4.56
CA PRO A 483 21.50 -9.54 -4.60
C PRO A 483 20.71 -10.07 -3.40
N ARG A 484 21.02 -11.25 -2.87
CA ARG A 484 20.24 -11.84 -1.75
C ARG A 484 20.54 -11.15 -0.42
N TYR A 485 21.80 -10.78 -0.18
CA TYR A 485 22.21 -9.99 0.98
C TYR A 485 21.59 -8.58 0.96
N LEU A 486 21.62 -7.91 -0.18
CA LEU A 486 20.99 -6.59 -0.33
C LEU A 486 19.49 -6.64 -0.03
N ASN A 487 18.80 -7.70 -0.46
CA ASN A 487 17.38 -7.89 -0.15
C ASN A 487 17.14 -8.21 1.34
N ALA A 488 18.07 -8.89 2.02
CA ALA A 488 18.00 -9.06 3.47
C ALA A 488 18.14 -7.70 4.21
N GLN A 489 19.06 -6.84 3.76
CA GLN A 489 19.19 -5.47 4.29
C GLN A 489 17.90 -4.66 4.07
N ARG A 490 17.34 -4.71 2.86
CA ARG A 490 16.06 -4.07 2.51
C ARG A 490 14.91 -4.57 3.36
N TYR A 491 14.79 -5.89 3.53
CA TYR A 491 13.75 -6.51 4.34
C TYR A 491 13.82 -6.06 5.80
N LEU A 492 15.00 -6.15 6.42
CA LEU A 492 15.21 -5.71 7.81
C LEU A 492 14.95 -4.21 7.97
N HIS A 493 15.45 -3.39 7.05
CA HIS A 493 15.25 -1.95 7.14
C HIS A 493 13.77 -1.59 7.01
N GLN A 494 13.05 -2.15 6.03
CA GLN A 494 11.61 -1.94 5.87
C GLN A 494 10.81 -2.47 7.07
N LEU A 495 11.18 -3.62 7.64
CA LEU A 495 10.55 -4.20 8.84
C LEU A 495 10.71 -3.28 10.05
N LEU A 496 11.91 -2.75 10.27
CA LEU A 496 12.24 -1.93 11.42
C LEU A 496 11.65 -0.52 11.33
N THR A 497 11.72 0.13 10.16
CA THR A 497 11.41 1.56 10.00
C THR A 497 10.10 1.85 9.26
N GLY A 498 9.49 0.83 8.64
CA GLY A 498 8.35 1.00 7.75
C GLY A 498 8.67 1.78 6.47
N ALA A 499 9.95 1.88 6.09
CA ALA A 499 10.41 2.73 4.99
C ALA A 499 9.87 2.33 3.61
N ASP A 500 9.63 3.33 2.77
CA ASP A 500 9.27 3.12 1.37
C ASP A 500 10.53 3.07 0.48
N LEU A 501 10.95 1.85 0.14
CA LEU A 501 12.11 1.59 -0.71
C LEU A 501 11.89 1.96 -2.19
N THR A 502 10.72 2.48 -2.57
CA THR A 502 10.50 3.06 -3.90
C THR A 502 11.01 4.49 -4.03
N ASP A 503 11.34 5.16 -2.92
CA ASP A 503 11.98 6.48 -2.94
C ASP A 503 13.38 6.36 -3.57
N PRO A 504 13.63 7.01 -4.73
CA PRO A 504 14.94 6.94 -5.39
C PRO A 504 16.07 7.58 -4.58
N ARG A 505 15.76 8.41 -3.57
CA ARG A 505 16.74 9.04 -2.68
C ARG A 505 17.21 8.11 -1.56
N HIS A 506 16.48 7.02 -1.31
CA HIS A 506 16.81 6.10 -0.23
C HIS A 506 18.08 5.28 -0.58
N PRO A 507 19.04 5.07 0.35
CA PRO A 507 20.27 4.31 0.06
C PRO A 507 20.00 2.88 -0.44
N LEU A 508 18.95 2.24 0.09
CA LEU A 508 18.49 0.90 -0.29
C LEU A 508 17.41 0.88 -1.39
N ALA A 509 17.23 1.99 -2.13
CA ALA A 509 16.16 2.14 -3.11
C ALA A 509 16.10 1.00 -4.15
N LEU A 510 14.88 0.68 -4.57
CA LEU A 510 14.59 -0.29 -5.64
C LEU A 510 14.74 0.38 -7.01
N ARG A 511 15.89 0.13 -7.67
CA ARG A 511 16.36 0.95 -8.81
C ARG A 511 15.72 0.59 -10.16
N SER A 512 15.22 -0.64 -10.31
CA SER A 512 14.70 -1.12 -11.59
C SER A 512 13.58 -2.14 -11.40
N ALA A 513 12.81 -2.42 -12.46
CA ALA A 513 11.75 -3.45 -12.41
C ALA A 513 12.28 -4.87 -12.09
N PRO A 514 13.44 -5.32 -12.65
CA PRO A 514 14.05 -6.58 -12.23
C PRO A 514 14.48 -6.59 -10.76
N ASP A 515 15.03 -5.48 -10.26
CA ASP A 515 15.45 -5.33 -8.86
C ASP A 515 14.25 -5.42 -7.90
N ARG A 516 13.16 -4.71 -8.22
CA ARG A 516 11.87 -4.83 -7.51
C ARG A 516 11.36 -6.26 -7.49
N SER A 517 11.39 -6.93 -8.65
CA SER A 517 10.92 -8.31 -8.77
C SER A 517 11.74 -9.28 -7.91
N ARG A 518 13.07 -9.08 -7.83
CA ARG A 518 13.94 -9.86 -6.94
C ARG A 518 13.65 -9.60 -5.46
N TYR A 519 13.39 -8.35 -5.09
CA TYR A 519 13.01 -8.00 -3.72
C TYR A 519 11.66 -8.63 -3.33
N PHE A 520 10.62 -8.50 -4.16
CA PHE A 520 9.31 -9.11 -3.85
C PHE A 520 9.34 -10.66 -3.84
N ALA A 521 10.28 -11.28 -4.55
CA ALA A 521 10.50 -12.72 -4.47
C ALA A 521 11.28 -13.14 -3.21
N PHE A 522 11.93 -12.21 -2.50
CA PHE A 522 12.80 -12.51 -1.38
C PHE A 522 12.03 -12.92 -0.10
N PRO A 523 11.06 -12.15 0.45
CA PRO A 523 10.34 -12.56 1.66
C PRO A 523 9.63 -13.92 1.54
N PRO A 524 8.97 -14.25 0.42
CA PRO A 524 8.39 -15.57 0.21
C PRO A 524 9.42 -16.69 0.02
N SER A 525 10.71 -16.37 -0.19
CA SER A 525 11.80 -17.35 -0.36
C SER A 525 12.49 -17.75 0.94
N LEU A 526 12.21 -17.04 2.04
CA LEU A 526 12.75 -17.35 3.36
C LEU A 526 12.01 -18.56 3.95
N THR A 527 12.75 -19.45 4.63
CA THR A 527 12.13 -20.44 5.51
C THR A 527 11.61 -19.75 6.79
N LEU A 528 10.71 -20.39 7.53
CA LEU A 528 10.22 -19.83 8.80
C LEU A 528 11.39 -19.59 9.77
N ASP A 529 12.25 -20.58 9.99
CA ASP A 529 13.46 -20.44 10.81
C ASP A 529 14.37 -19.29 10.38
N GLN A 530 14.53 -19.08 9.06
CA GLN A 530 15.34 -17.98 8.54
C GLN A 530 14.68 -16.62 8.79
N ARG A 531 13.36 -16.53 8.70
CA ARG A 531 12.63 -15.31 9.05
C ARG A 531 12.69 -15.04 10.55
N ASP A 532 12.45 -16.06 11.37
CA ASP A 532 12.50 -15.93 12.83
C ASP A 532 13.89 -15.47 13.28
N ALA A 533 14.96 -16.01 12.68
CA ALA A 533 16.31 -15.54 12.95
C ALA A 533 16.55 -14.09 12.49
N LEU A 534 15.96 -13.65 11.38
CA LEU A 534 16.00 -12.24 10.96
C LEU A 534 15.21 -11.34 11.90
N HIS A 535 14.06 -11.79 12.41
CA HIS A 535 13.25 -11.06 13.38
C HIS A 535 13.97 -10.95 14.73
N GLN A 536 14.62 -12.02 15.19
CA GLN A 536 15.48 -11.99 16.38
C GLN A 536 16.66 -11.03 16.20
N HIS A 537 17.30 -11.03 15.02
CA HIS A 537 18.35 -10.07 14.69
C HIS A 537 17.82 -8.62 14.72
N ALA A 538 16.62 -8.39 14.17
CA ALA A 538 15.96 -7.10 14.21
C ALA A 538 15.64 -6.62 15.64
N ILE A 539 15.18 -7.53 16.51
CA ILE A 539 14.98 -7.26 17.95
C ILE A 539 16.31 -6.90 18.62
N GLY A 540 17.39 -7.61 18.28
CA GLY A 540 18.75 -7.29 18.75
C GLY A 540 19.18 -5.87 18.38
N ILE A 541 18.92 -5.43 17.14
CA ILE A 541 19.20 -4.05 16.71
C ILE A 541 18.42 -3.03 17.55
N LEU A 542 17.14 -3.29 17.82
CA LEU A 542 16.32 -2.40 18.66
C LEU A 542 16.89 -2.31 20.07
N HIS A 543 17.30 -3.44 20.65
CA HIS A 543 17.94 -3.51 21.96
C HIS A 543 19.27 -2.74 21.98
N ASP A 544 20.14 -2.94 20.99
CA ASP A 544 21.44 -2.25 20.88
C ASP A 544 21.29 -0.73 20.73
N LEU A 545 20.17 -0.27 20.17
CA LEU A 545 19.82 1.16 20.04
C LEU A 545 19.01 1.70 21.24
N ASN A 546 18.82 0.91 22.30
CA ASN A 546 17.99 1.23 23.47
C ASN A 546 16.53 1.61 23.12
N ILE A 547 15.95 0.94 22.12
CA ILE A 547 14.55 1.13 21.69
C ILE A 547 13.69 0.00 22.30
N ASN A 548 12.94 0.32 23.36
CA ASN A 548 12.01 -0.61 24.01
C ASN A 548 10.62 -0.56 23.37
N GLU A 549 10.49 -1.13 22.18
CA GLU A 549 9.26 -1.15 21.39
C GLU A 549 9.09 -2.51 20.70
N PRO A 550 7.86 -2.95 20.36
CA PRO A 550 7.66 -4.21 19.66
C PRO A 550 8.24 -4.16 18.24
N LEU A 551 8.65 -5.32 17.70
CA LEU A 551 9.24 -5.39 16.36
C LEU A 551 8.25 -4.88 15.28
N THR A 552 7.04 -5.42 15.31
CA THR A 552 5.91 -5.03 14.46
C THR A 552 4.71 -4.68 15.33
N TRP A 553 3.87 -3.80 14.81
CA TRP A 553 2.58 -3.47 15.38
C TRP A 553 1.69 -2.96 14.25
N GLU A 554 0.39 -3.20 14.35
CA GLU A 554 -0.62 -2.58 13.50
C GLU A 554 -1.87 -2.26 14.35
N PRO A 555 -2.68 -1.26 13.94
CA PRO A 555 -3.87 -0.89 14.69
C PRO A 555 -4.84 -2.06 14.89
N PRO A 556 -5.56 -2.12 16.02
CA PRO A 556 -6.49 -3.18 16.34
C PRO A 556 -7.62 -3.30 15.33
N GLN A 557 -8.08 -4.53 15.11
CA GLN A 557 -9.03 -4.89 14.06
C GLN A 557 -10.40 -4.25 14.23
N GLU A 558 -10.74 -3.91 15.47
CA GLU A 558 -11.96 -3.27 15.94
C GLU A 558 -12.20 -1.93 15.22
N CYS A 559 -11.14 -1.31 14.68
CA CYS A 559 -11.26 -0.12 13.84
C CYS A 559 -12.07 -0.36 12.53
N ALA A 560 -12.29 -1.63 12.15
CA ALA A 560 -13.06 -2.04 10.99
C ALA A 560 -14.35 -2.78 11.32
N ASP A 561 -14.77 -2.84 12.60
CA ASP A 561 -15.96 -3.58 12.99
C ASP A 561 -17.21 -3.02 12.30
N GLY A 562 -18.00 -3.93 11.71
CA GLY A 562 -19.23 -3.59 10.99
C GLY A 562 -19.06 -2.85 9.65
N LEU A 563 -17.84 -2.75 9.13
CA LEU A 563 -17.54 -2.07 7.85
C LEU A 563 -17.47 -3.05 6.67
N ASP A 564 -18.04 -2.66 5.52
CA ASP A 564 -17.90 -3.39 4.26
C ASP A 564 -16.63 -2.93 3.52
N LEU A 565 -15.56 -3.73 3.60
CA LEU A 565 -14.24 -3.42 3.04
C LEU A 565 -13.88 -4.31 1.83
N PRO A 566 -13.07 -3.83 0.87
CA PRO A 566 -12.72 -4.56 -0.35
C PRO A 566 -12.03 -5.92 -0.16
N GLY A 567 -11.30 -6.07 0.94
CA GLY A 567 -10.54 -7.26 1.27
C GLY A 567 -10.83 -7.78 2.67
N ARG A 568 -10.52 -9.05 2.86
CA ARG A 568 -10.75 -9.80 4.11
C ARG A 568 -9.60 -9.64 5.11
N HIS A 569 -9.77 -10.30 6.26
CA HIS A 569 -8.73 -10.42 7.27
C HIS A 569 -7.50 -11.18 6.74
N LEU A 570 -6.29 -10.77 7.13
CA LEU A 570 -5.04 -11.39 6.65
C LEU A 570 -4.96 -12.90 6.97
N GLY A 571 -5.41 -13.30 8.17
CA GLY A 571 -5.45 -14.69 8.63
C GLY A 571 -6.69 -15.49 8.21
N ASP A 572 -7.63 -14.90 7.46
CA ASP A 572 -8.84 -15.59 6.98
C ASP A 572 -8.59 -16.28 5.64
N ILE A 573 -7.51 -17.05 5.55
CA ILE A 573 -7.12 -17.79 4.36
C ILE A 573 -6.46 -19.11 4.74
N ASP A 574 -6.75 -20.16 3.98
CA ASP A 574 -6.15 -21.48 4.21
C ASP A 574 -4.67 -21.48 3.79
N LEU A 575 -3.78 -21.46 4.78
CA LEU A 575 -2.33 -21.50 4.59
C LEU A 575 -1.87 -22.79 3.88
N GLU A 576 -2.55 -23.90 4.13
CA GLU A 576 -2.22 -25.20 3.54
C GLU A 576 -2.58 -25.24 2.06
N GLU A 577 -3.70 -24.62 1.69
CA GLU A 577 -4.09 -24.49 0.29
C GLU A 577 -3.16 -23.53 -0.48
N VAL A 578 -2.74 -22.42 0.14
CA VAL A 578 -1.71 -21.54 -0.43
C VAL A 578 -0.39 -22.29 -0.62
N ARG A 579 0.00 -23.13 0.37
CA ARG A 579 1.18 -24.00 0.27
C ARG A 579 1.06 -24.97 -0.90
N ARG A 580 -0.07 -25.67 -1.01
CA ARG A 580 -0.34 -26.64 -2.07
C ARG A 580 -0.21 -26.00 -3.45
N ILE A 581 -0.89 -24.87 -3.69
CA ILE A 581 -0.91 -24.23 -5.01
C ILE A 581 0.46 -23.63 -5.37
N VAL A 582 1.07 -22.85 -4.47
CA VAL A 582 2.26 -22.06 -4.82
C VAL A 582 3.56 -22.86 -4.67
N ILE A 583 3.65 -23.73 -3.66
CA ILE A 583 4.89 -24.44 -3.32
C ILE A 583 4.89 -25.84 -3.91
N THR A 584 3.84 -26.63 -3.67
CA THR A 584 3.75 -28.03 -4.11
C THR A 584 3.48 -28.14 -5.61
N GLU A 585 2.45 -27.46 -6.11
CA GLU A 585 2.06 -27.43 -7.53
C GLU A 585 2.93 -26.47 -8.37
N GLN A 586 3.73 -25.61 -7.72
CA GLN A 586 4.59 -24.58 -8.36
C GLN A 586 3.82 -23.62 -9.28
N ARG A 587 2.55 -23.36 -8.98
CA ARG A 587 1.72 -22.41 -9.74
C ARG A 587 2.00 -20.97 -9.32
N ALA A 588 1.66 -20.02 -10.19
CA ALA A 588 1.92 -18.62 -9.92
C ALA A 588 1.03 -18.11 -8.75
N PRO A 589 1.52 -17.23 -7.86
CA PRO A 589 0.71 -16.69 -6.75
C PRO A 589 -0.61 -16.02 -7.17
N ARG A 590 -0.67 -15.48 -8.40
CA ARG A 590 -1.90 -14.92 -8.99
C ARG A 590 -2.99 -15.97 -9.22
N GLU A 591 -2.61 -17.23 -9.42
CA GLU A 591 -3.53 -18.34 -9.60
C GLU A 591 -4.09 -18.77 -8.25
N ALA A 592 -3.24 -18.85 -7.21
CA ALA A 592 -3.72 -19.04 -5.83
C ALA A 592 -4.70 -17.94 -5.40
N ALA A 593 -4.43 -16.68 -5.78
CA ALA A 593 -5.34 -15.57 -5.52
C ALA A 593 -6.71 -15.76 -6.19
N LYS A 594 -6.72 -16.27 -7.43
CA LYS A 594 -7.96 -16.56 -8.16
C LYS A 594 -8.73 -17.73 -7.56
N ASP A 595 -8.03 -18.83 -7.26
CA ASP A 595 -8.64 -20.07 -6.76
C ASP A 595 -9.22 -19.89 -5.36
N LEU A 596 -8.59 -19.05 -4.53
CA LEU A 596 -9.03 -18.74 -3.17
C LEU A 596 -9.98 -17.55 -3.08
N ASP A 597 -10.34 -16.91 -4.20
CA ASP A 597 -11.07 -15.63 -4.26
C ASP A 597 -10.46 -14.55 -3.34
N THR A 598 -9.23 -14.15 -3.63
CA THR A 598 -8.56 -13.02 -2.96
C THR A 598 -7.65 -12.23 -3.91
N THR A 599 -6.95 -11.25 -3.35
CA THR A 599 -5.98 -10.42 -4.05
C THR A 599 -4.59 -11.06 -4.05
N LEU A 600 -3.81 -10.74 -5.07
CA LEU A 600 -2.39 -11.11 -5.12
C LEU A 600 -1.61 -10.58 -3.90
N THR A 601 -2.00 -9.40 -3.38
CA THR A 601 -1.42 -8.79 -2.18
C THR A 601 -1.65 -9.67 -0.95
N HIS A 602 -2.86 -10.20 -0.77
CA HIS A 602 -3.18 -11.12 0.33
C HIS A 602 -2.30 -12.37 0.26
N ILE A 603 -2.22 -13.03 -0.92
CA ILE A 603 -1.37 -14.21 -1.11
C ILE A 603 0.10 -13.90 -0.80
N ARG A 604 0.62 -12.74 -1.23
CA ARG A 604 2.02 -12.37 -0.99
C ARG A 604 2.36 -12.27 0.49
N PHE A 605 1.53 -11.60 1.29
CA PHE A 605 1.74 -11.51 2.74
C PHE A 605 1.51 -12.85 3.43
N THR A 606 0.53 -13.62 2.96
CA THR A 606 0.23 -14.96 3.51
C THR A 606 1.38 -15.94 3.28
N LEU A 607 2.03 -15.88 2.09
CA LEU A 607 3.19 -16.70 1.76
C LEU A 607 4.37 -16.48 2.72
N GLU A 608 4.38 -15.38 3.46
CA GLU A 608 5.35 -15.24 4.53
C GLU A 608 5.10 -16.34 5.58
N GLN A 609 3.87 -16.55 6.04
CA GLN A 609 3.54 -17.50 7.11
C GLN A 609 3.57 -18.98 6.71
N VAL A 610 3.79 -19.29 5.42
CA VAL A 610 3.74 -20.67 4.91
C VAL A 610 5.07 -21.41 5.17
N LEU A 611 4.96 -22.61 5.75
CA LEU A 611 6.09 -23.50 5.98
C LEU A 611 6.72 -24.01 4.67
N ARG A 612 8.05 -23.92 4.58
CA ARG A 612 8.87 -24.49 3.49
C ARG A 612 9.75 -25.60 4.02
N GLU A 613 9.78 -26.73 3.33
CA GLU A 613 10.68 -27.82 3.69
C GLU A 613 12.16 -27.40 3.50
N PRO A 614 13.05 -27.71 4.46
CA PRO A 614 14.47 -27.45 4.34
C PRO A 614 15.04 -28.21 3.14
N ARG A 615 15.76 -27.50 2.27
CA ARG A 615 16.48 -28.14 1.17
C ARG A 615 17.71 -28.86 1.70
N GLU A 616 17.91 -30.11 1.32
CA GLU A 616 19.16 -30.82 1.62
C GLU A 616 20.32 -30.26 0.79
N TRP A 617 21.43 -29.95 1.47
CA TRP A 617 22.64 -29.44 0.84
C TRP A 617 23.77 -30.45 0.94
N ALA A 618 24.50 -30.63 -0.17
CA ALA A 618 25.66 -31.51 -0.20
C ALA A 618 26.75 -31.08 0.81
N ARG A 619 27.54 -32.05 1.30
CA ARG A 619 28.68 -31.80 2.21
C ARG A 619 29.74 -30.84 1.63
N SER A 620 29.88 -30.81 0.31
CA SER A 620 30.81 -29.91 -0.40
C SER A 620 30.30 -28.46 -0.53
N SER A 621 29.06 -28.19 -0.14
CA SER A 621 28.50 -26.84 -0.18
C SER A 621 29.07 -25.95 0.94
N SER A 622 28.94 -24.63 0.83
CA SER A 622 29.37 -23.67 1.88
C SER A 622 28.76 -23.96 3.25
N LEU A 623 27.45 -24.26 3.31
CA LEU A 623 26.77 -24.73 4.52
C LEU A 623 27.35 -26.06 5.03
N GLY A 624 27.61 -27.02 4.15
CA GLY A 624 28.21 -28.31 4.53
C GLY A 624 29.60 -28.12 5.15
N SER A 625 30.42 -27.27 4.54
CA SER A 625 31.73 -26.88 5.07
C SER A 625 31.62 -26.15 6.41
N TRP A 626 30.71 -25.18 6.54
CA TRP A 626 30.47 -24.47 7.80
C TRP A 626 30.01 -25.41 8.91
N ARG A 627 29.09 -26.35 8.63
CA ARG A 627 28.64 -27.38 9.59
C ARG A 627 29.80 -28.22 10.10
N LEU A 628 30.72 -28.63 9.21
CA LEU A 628 31.92 -29.36 9.60
C LEU A 628 32.85 -28.52 10.49
N HIS A 629 32.96 -27.21 10.25
CA HIS A 629 33.75 -26.33 11.11
C HIS A 629 33.10 -26.09 12.47
N GLN A 630 31.77 -26.02 12.56
CA GLN A 630 31.06 -25.91 13.84
C GLN A 630 31.16 -27.21 14.64
N GLN A 631 30.94 -28.36 13.99
CA GLN A 631 31.16 -29.67 14.60
C GLN A 631 32.60 -29.82 15.09
N ALA A 632 33.58 -29.31 14.36
CA ALA A 632 34.97 -29.30 14.80
C ALA A 632 35.19 -28.43 16.05
N LYS A 633 34.54 -27.27 16.19
CA LYS A 633 34.62 -26.45 17.41
C LYS A 633 34.02 -27.14 18.63
N GLU A 634 32.91 -27.86 18.45
CA GLU A 634 32.22 -28.57 19.53
C GLU A 634 32.99 -29.81 19.99
N VAL A 635 33.56 -30.57 19.04
CA VAL A 635 34.22 -31.86 19.32
C VAL A 635 35.71 -31.69 19.64
N LEU A 636 36.44 -30.87 18.87
CA LEU A 636 37.90 -30.72 18.99
C LEU A 636 38.26 -29.57 19.95
N THR A 637 37.72 -29.60 21.16
CA THR A 637 38.01 -28.61 22.20
C THR A 637 39.47 -28.67 22.64
N THR A 638 39.95 -27.62 23.30
CA THR A 638 41.33 -27.57 23.84
C THR A 638 41.62 -28.74 24.77
N THR A 639 40.67 -29.11 25.63
CA THR A 639 40.78 -30.25 26.55
C THR A 639 40.78 -31.58 25.82
N PHE A 640 39.95 -31.73 24.78
CA PHE A 640 39.93 -32.95 23.95
C PHE A 640 41.24 -33.14 23.18
N LEU A 641 41.73 -32.10 22.51
CA LEU A 641 43.00 -32.18 21.76
C LEU A 641 44.20 -32.37 22.69
N GLN A 642 44.21 -31.76 23.88
CA GLN A 642 45.26 -32.02 24.86
C GLN A 642 45.27 -33.51 25.25
N ARG A 643 44.12 -34.05 25.64
CA ARG A 643 43.99 -35.45 26.08
C ARG A 643 44.30 -36.46 24.96
N GLU A 644 43.76 -36.27 23.77
CA GLU A 644 43.83 -37.29 22.71
C GLU A 644 45.08 -37.13 21.81
N TYR A 645 45.45 -35.90 21.45
CA TYR A 645 46.53 -35.62 20.50
C TYR A 645 47.90 -35.44 21.18
N ILE A 646 47.97 -34.86 22.39
CA ILE A 646 49.22 -34.71 23.13
C ILE A 646 49.42 -35.88 24.11
N ASP A 647 48.49 -36.08 25.03
CA ASP A 647 48.66 -37.04 26.12
C ASP A 647 48.44 -38.49 25.66
N GLY A 648 47.49 -38.72 24.75
CA GLY A 648 47.13 -40.03 24.18
C GLY A 648 47.88 -40.42 22.90
N ASP A 649 48.84 -39.61 22.45
CA ASP A 649 49.68 -39.81 21.25
C ASP A 649 48.94 -40.14 19.93
N LYS A 650 47.63 -39.84 19.82
CA LYS A 650 46.87 -40.10 18.59
C LYS A 650 47.25 -39.11 17.50
N THR A 651 47.35 -39.58 16.25
CA THR A 651 47.55 -38.67 15.12
C THR A 651 46.26 -37.93 14.75
N LEU A 652 46.37 -36.70 14.21
CA LEU A 652 45.23 -35.96 13.67
C LEU A 652 44.50 -36.69 12.53
N ALA A 653 45.12 -37.70 11.90
CA ALA A 653 44.45 -38.57 10.93
C ALA A 653 43.52 -39.58 11.62
N HIS A 654 43.95 -40.13 12.75
CA HIS A 654 43.14 -41.06 13.55
C HIS A 654 41.98 -40.31 14.21
N ILE A 655 42.24 -39.13 14.79
CA ILE A 655 41.20 -38.27 15.36
C ILE A 655 40.17 -37.86 14.28
N ALA A 656 40.61 -37.56 13.06
CA ALA A 656 39.72 -37.28 11.93
C ALA A 656 38.83 -38.47 11.55
N GLN A 657 39.34 -39.70 11.67
CA GLN A 657 38.59 -40.92 11.37
C GLN A 657 37.56 -41.26 12.47
N GLU A 658 37.93 -41.10 13.74
CA GLU A 658 37.04 -41.33 14.89
C GLU A 658 35.91 -40.29 14.97
N THR A 659 36.23 -39.02 14.70
CA THR A 659 35.26 -37.92 14.79
C THR A 659 34.45 -37.69 13.51
N GLY A 660 34.87 -38.30 12.39
CA GLY A 660 34.29 -38.04 11.07
C GLY A 660 34.59 -36.66 10.48
N ILE A 661 35.43 -35.85 11.14
CA ILE A 661 35.84 -34.52 10.68
C ILE A 661 37.01 -34.66 9.69
N PRO A 662 36.96 -34.07 8.49
CA PRO A 662 38.06 -34.14 7.53
C PRO A 662 39.39 -33.65 8.12
N ARG A 663 40.46 -34.44 7.91
CA ARG A 663 41.80 -34.18 8.46
C ARG A 663 42.31 -32.74 8.28
N HIS A 664 42.03 -32.11 7.15
CA HIS A 664 42.47 -30.73 6.89
C HIS A 664 41.78 -29.69 7.79
N ILE A 665 40.50 -29.91 8.17
CA ILE A 665 39.75 -29.06 9.11
C ILE A 665 40.27 -29.27 10.53
N ALA A 666 40.49 -30.52 10.94
CA ALA A 666 41.08 -30.83 12.24
C ALA A 666 42.48 -30.19 12.41
N ILE A 667 43.30 -30.22 11.36
CA ILE A 667 44.60 -29.53 11.29
C ILE A 667 44.43 -28.01 11.41
N ALA A 668 43.53 -27.41 10.65
CA ALA A 668 43.30 -25.97 10.69
C ALA A 668 42.81 -25.52 12.07
N HIS A 669 41.87 -26.24 12.67
CA HIS A 669 41.30 -25.93 13.98
C HIS A 669 42.33 -26.09 15.12
N ALA A 670 43.09 -27.19 15.11
CA ALA A 670 44.17 -27.41 16.09
C ALA A 670 45.23 -26.29 16.04
N ARG A 671 45.54 -25.75 14.84
CA ARG A 671 46.42 -24.57 14.72
C ARG A 671 45.80 -23.32 15.32
N THR A 672 44.51 -23.09 15.11
CA THR A 672 43.80 -21.93 15.69
C THR A 672 43.82 -21.98 17.22
N LEU A 673 43.76 -23.18 17.81
CA LEU A 673 43.87 -23.40 19.25
C LEU A 673 45.33 -23.45 19.77
N GLY A 674 46.32 -23.24 18.91
CA GLY A 674 47.74 -23.14 19.30
C GLY A 674 48.53 -24.46 19.38
N PHE A 675 47.97 -25.58 18.91
CA PHE A 675 48.67 -26.88 18.95
C PHE A 675 49.71 -27.03 17.83
N SER A 676 50.88 -27.58 18.16
CA SER A 676 51.96 -27.88 17.20
C SER A 676 51.70 -29.18 16.42
N ILE A 677 51.75 -29.11 15.08
CA ILE A 677 51.42 -30.25 14.20
C ILE A 677 52.67 -31.06 13.84
N ARG A 678 52.69 -32.35 14.21
CA ARG A 678 53.75 -33.29 13.81
C ARG A 678 53.72 -33.55 12.29
N ARG A 679 54.82 -33.29 11.58
CA ARG A 679 54.96 -33.61 10.15
C ARG A 679 55.34 -35.09 9.98
N THR A 680 54.41 -35.92 9.52
CA THR A 680 54.64 -37.36 9.30
C THR A 680 54.85 -37.70 7.82
N ARG A 681 56.11 -37.79 7.35
CA ARG A 681 56.69 -38.87 6.51
C ARG A 681 58.01 -38.44 5.86
N LYS A 682 59.07 -39.23 6.06
CA LYS A 682 60.27 -39.23 5.21
C LYS A 682 59.89 -39.75 3.79
N PRO A 683 60.45 -39.19 2.70
CA PRO A 683 60.22 -39.71 1.34
C PRO A 683 60.64 -41.18 1.19
N PHE A 684 59.92 -41.95 0.37
CA PHE A 684 60.35 -43.30 -0.02
C PHE A 684 61.68 -43.19 -0.81
N PRO A 685 62.77 -43.83 -0.36
CA PRO A 685 64.08 -43.69 -0.99
C PRO A 685 64.08 -44.41 -2.34
N ILE A 686 64.01 -43.65 -3.43
CA ILE A 686 64.22 -44.16 -4.79
C ILE A 686 65.56 -43.63 -5.29
N ASP A 687 66.43 -44.56 -5.67
CA ASP A 687 67.74 -44.25 -6.22
C ASP A 687 67.62 -43.54 -7.58
N GLU A 688 68.32 -42.41 -7.74
CA GLU A 688 68.19 -41.54 -8.90
C GLU A 688 68.79 -42.14 -10.19
N PRO A 689 70.03 -42.66 -10.19
CA PRO A 689 70.62 -43.31 -11.36
C PRO A 689 69.76 -44.48 -11.86
N TRP A 690 69.30 -45.34 -10.94
CA TRP A 690 68.44 -46.47 -11.29
C TRP A 690 67.10 -46.00 -11.90
N LEU A 691 66.44 -45.01 -11.30
CA LEU A 691 65.16 -44.51 -11.82
C LEU A 691 65.30 -43.88 -13.21
N ARG A 692 66.41 -43.17 -13.47
CA ARG A 692 66.73 -42.63 -14.80
C ARG A 692 66.93 -43.75 -15.81
N GLU A 693 67.68 -44.79 -15.45
CA GLU A 693 67.89 -45.96 -16.32
C GLU A 693 66.56 -46.66 -16.64
N GLN A 694 65.75 -46.98 -15.63
CA GLN A 694 64.49 -47.69 -15.85
C GLN A 694 63.50 -46.86 -16.69
N TYR A 695 63.40 -45.55 -16.41
CA TYR A 695 62.41 -44.69 -17.04
C TYR A 695 62.83 -44.14 -18.42
N LEU A 696 64.08 -43.69 -18.58
CA LEU A 696 64.60 -43.08 -19.80
C LEU A 696 65.22 -44.11 -20.75
N THR A 697 66.06 -45.02 -20.22
CA THR A 697 66.82 -45.98 -21.05
C THR A 697 65.99 -47.21 -21.37
N ARG A 698 65.44 -47.89 -20.34
CA ARG A 698 64.64 -49.11 -20.51
C ARG A 698 63.17 -48.82 -20.86
N LYS A 699 62.78 -47.54 -20.91
CA LYS A 699 61.44 -47.05 -21.29
C LYS A 699 60.28 -47.68 -20.52
N ARG A 700 60.51 -48.24 -19.32
CA ARG A 700 59.48 -48.87 -18.49
C ARG A 700 58.46 -47.87 -17.98
N SER A 701 57.21 -48.27 -17.82
CA SER A 701 56.17 -47.35 -17.36
C SER A 701 56.39 -46.97 -15.89
N THR A 702 55.83 -45.84 -15.44
CA THR A 702 55.89 -45.47 -14.02
C THR A 702 55.18 -46.51 -13.14
N TYR A 703 54.20 -47.23 -13.70
CA TYR A 703 53.50 -48.33 -13.04
C TYR A 703 54.41 -49.54 -12.83
N ASP A 704 55.12 -50.02 -13.87
CA ASP A 704 56.00 -51.20 -13.76
C ASP A 704 57.18 -50.94 -12.80
N ILE A 705 57.64 -49.69 -12.75
CA ILE A 705 58.68 -49.25 -11.82
C ILE A 705 58.12 -49.21 -10.38
N ALA A 706 56.87 -48.78 -10.22
CA ALA A 706 56.21 -48.74 -8.92
C ALA A 706 55.92 -50.14 -8.37
N GLU A 707 55.48 -51.06 -9.24
CA GLU A 707 55.24 -52.47 -8.90
C GLU A 707 56.51 -53.16 -8.42
N GLU A 708 57.64 -52.99 -9.12
CA GLU A 708 58.92 -53.57 -8.70
C GLU A 708 59.47 -52.95 -7.40
N LEU A 709 59.26 -51.67 -7.19
CA LEU A 709 59.65 -50.99 -5.95
C LEU A 709 58.67 -51.23 -4.79
N GLY A 710 57.56 -51.95 -5.01
CA GLY A 710 56.50 -52.15 -4.01
C GLY A 710 55.88 -50.82 -3.54
N THR A 711 55.77 -49.84 -4.43
CA THR A 711 55.25 -48.50 -4.14
C THR A 711 54.11 -48.10 -5.09
N GLU A 712 53.54 -46.92 -4.89
CA GLU A 712 52.49 -46.38 -5.76
C GLU A 712 53.08 -45.62 -6.97
N ASP A 713 52.42 -45.71 -8.13
CA ASP A 713 52.77 -45.00 -9.38
C ASP A 713 53.00 -43.49 -9.16
N GLU A 714 52.18 -42.88 -8.29
CA GLU A 714 52.26 -41.46 -7.96
C GLU A 714 53.54 -41.10 -7.16
N THR A 715 54.09 -42.04 -6.38
CA THR A 715 55.35 -41.86 -5.65
C THR A 715 56.53 -41.79 -6.63
N VAL A 716 56.54 -42.66 -7.65
CA VAL A 716 57.54 -42.64 -8.72
C VAL A 716 57.40 -41.36 -9.56
N ARG A 717 56.18 -40.95 -9.93
CA ARG A 717 55.94 -39.69 -10.67
C ARG A 717 56.39 -38.43 -9.90
N ARG A 718 56.11 -38.35 -8.60
CA ARG A 718 56.58 -37.23 -7.77
C ARG A 718 58.09 -37.19 -7.69
N ARG A 719 58.75 -38.36 -7.61
CA ARG A 719 60.21 -38.46 -7.64
C ARG A 719 60.77 -38.00 -8.98
N LEU A 720 60.20 -38.43 -10.11
CA LEU A 720 60.59 -37.97 -11.45
C LEU A 720 60.45 -36.44 -11.59
N LYS A 721 59.34 -35.86 -11.11
CA LYS A 721 59.15 -34.39 -11.08
C LYS A 721 60.18 -33.67 -10.21
N HIS A 722 60.47 -34.20 -9.02
CA HIS A 722 61.47 -33.64 -8.11
C HIS A 722 62.88 -33.67 -8.71
N LEU A 723 63.21 -34.74 -9.43
CA LEU A 723 64.49 -34.91 -10.15
C LEU A 723 64.51 -34.20 -11.52
N LYS A 724 63.45 -33.45 -11.85
CA LYS A 724 63.25 -32.73 -13.12
C LYS A 724 63.38 -33.62 -14.37
N ILE A 725 63.01 -34.88 -14.27
CA ILE A 725 62.94 -35.80 -15.40
C ILE A 725 61.58 -35.61 -16.08
N PRO A 726 61.53 -35.25 -17.39
CA PRO A 726 60.28 -34.96 -18.07
C PRO A 726 59.38 -36.21 -18.15
N LEU A 727 58.13 -36.06 -17.72
CA LEU A 727 57.13 -37.12 -17.82
C LEU A 727 56.72 -37.32 -19.28
N ARG A 728 56.69 -38.57 -19.74
CA ARG A 728 56.24 -38.94 -21.07
C ARG A 728 54.73 -38.68 -21.25
N PRO A 729 54.28 -38.18 -22.42
CA PRO A 729 52.86 -37.93 -22.69
C PRO A 729 52.01 -39.20 -22.54
N PRO A 730 50.77 -39.10 -22.04
CA PRO A 730 49.87 -40.24 -21.97
C PRO A 730 49.48 -40.73 -23.39
N GLY A 731 49.61 -42.03 -23.64
CA GLY A 731 48.90 -42.69 -24.73
C GLY A 731 49.67 -43.11 -25.99
N VAL A 732 51.01 -43.08 -26.01
CA VAL A 732 51.75 -43.64 -27.17
C VAL A 732 52.99 -44.44 -26.71
N HIS A 733 52.98 -45.74 -27.06
CA HIS A 733 54.06 -46.74 -26.95
C HIS A 733 54.34 -47.41 -25.59
N SER A 734 53.34 -48.12 -25.06
CA SER A 734 53.58 -49.25 -24.14
C SER A 734 52.61 -50.42 -24.46
N ARG A 735 52.77 -51.02 -25.66
CA ARG A 735 52.36 -52.39 -25.98
C ARG A 735 52.86 -52.76 -27.38
N THR A 736 53.79 -53.70 -27.45
CA THR A 736 54.45 -54.20 -28.65
C THR A 736 53.64 -55.34 -29.29
N VAL A 737 52.40 -55.08 -29.71
CA VAL A 737 51.67 -55.99 -30.63
C VAL A 737 50.78 -55.14 -31.53
N MET A 738 51.30 -54.74 -32.68
CA MET A 738 50.51 -54.17 -33.78
C MET A 738 50.13 -55.32 -34.72
N THR A 739 48.97 -55.93 -34.52
CA THR A 739 48.41 -56.90 -35.46
C THR A 739 47.96 -56.18 -36.73
N LYS A 740 48.64 -56.43 -37.86
CA LYS A 740 48.02 -56.22 -39.18
C LYS A 740 46.82 -57.15 -39.26
N ILE A 741 45.64 -56.60 -39.54
CA ILE A 741 44.42 -57.39 -39.63
C ILE A 741 44.27 -57.85 -41.09
N ASP A 742 43.63 -59.00 -41.30
CA ASP A 742 43.44 -59.58 -42.62
C ASP A 742 42.80 -58.57 -43.60
N THR A 743 43.35 -58.48 -44.82
CA THR A 743 42.86 -57.69 -45.95
C THR A 743 41.42 -58.01 -46.37
N SER A 744 40.89 -59.17 -45.97
CA SER A 744 39.49 -59.56 -46.20
C SER A 744 38.46 -58.69 -45.45
N LEU A 745 38.89 -57.89 -44.46
CA LEU A 745 37.99 -56.98 -43.74
C LEU A 745 37.66 -55.70 -44.53
N PRO A 746 36.42 -55.17 -44.40
CA PRO A 746 36.02 -53.89 -44.96
C PRO A 746 37.00 -52.76 -44.62
N ARG A 747 37.28 -51.91 -45.61
CA ARG A 747 38.29 -50.85 -45.51
C ARG A 747 38.07 -49.92 -44.32
N ASP A 748 36.83 -49.54 -44.04
CA ASP A 748 36.50 -48.61 -42.95
C ASP A 748 36.74 -49.23 -41.57
N VAL A 749 36.48 -50.53 -41.42
CA VAL A 749 36.75 -51.28 -40.18
C VAL A 749 38.27 -51.40 -39.97
N ARG A 750 39.04 -51.69 -41.03
CA ARG A 750 40.50 -51.70 -40.95
C ARG A 750 41.07 -50.33 -40.58
N SER A 751 40.63 -49.26 -41.26
CA SER A 751 41.08 -47.90 -40.95
C SER A 751 40.81 -47.49 -39.50
N ALA A 752 39.71 -47.96 -38.90
CA ALA A 752 39.35 -47.64 -37.53
C ALA A 752 40.12 -48.46 -36.47
N VAL A 753 40.69 -49.62 -36.82
CA VAL A 753 41.26 -50.58 -35.86
C VAL A 753 42.76 -50.79 -36.03
N GLU A 754 43.27 -50.83 -37.27
CA GLU A 754 44.68 -51.05 -37.54
C GLU A 754 45.54 -49.93 -36.95
N GLY A 755 46.46 -50.29 -36.05
CA GLY A 755 47.36 -49.33 -35.39
C GLY A 755 46.70 -48.34 -34.43
N THR A 756 45.43 -48.54 -34.04
CA THR A 756 44.74 -47.67 -33.08
C THR A 756 44.36 -48.39 -31.79
N LEU A 757 44.68 -47.80 -30.63
CA LEU A 757 44.26 -48.31 -29.33
C LEU A 757 42.74 -48.13 -29.17
N HIS A 758 42.02 -49.18 -28.75
CA HIS A 758 40.55 -49.20 -28.56
C HIS A 758 39.71 -48.96 -29.83
N GLY A 759 40.24 -49.27 -31.03
CA GLY A 759 39.48 -49.16 -32.29
C GLY A 759 38.17 -49.93 -32.29
N TRP A 760 38.21 -51.22 -31.90
CA TRP A 760 37.02 -52.07 -31.76
C TRP A 760 35.99 -51.53 -30.78
N LEU A 761 36.41 -50.99 -29.64
CA LEU A 761 35.50 -50.40 -28.66
C LEU A 761 34.80 -49.15 -29.18
N ARG A 762 35.49 -48.34 -29.98
CA ARG A 762 34.88 -47.17 -30.63
C ARG A 762 33.84 -47.59 -31.66
N LEU A 763 34.13 -48.59 -32.49
CA LEU A 763 33.18 -49.14 -33.46
C LEU A 763 31.94 -49.72 -32.78
N HIS A 764 32.11 -50.50 -31.71
CA HIS A 764 31.00 -51.06 -30.95
C HIS A 764 30.13 -49.99 -30.28
N ARG A 765 30.74 -48.95 -29.70
CA ARG A 765 30.00 -47.80 -29.14
C ARG A 765 29.28 -46.99 -30.22
N PHE A 766 29.84 -46.89 -31.42
CA PHE A 766 29.19 -46.27 -32.56
C PHE A 766 27.94 -47.06 -32.99
N GLN A 767 28.06 -48.40 -33.07
CA GLN A 767 26.94 -49.30 -33.36
C GLN A 767 25.79 -49.12 -32.37
N ILE A 768 26.07 -49.07 -31.06
CA ILE A 768 25.05 -48.86 -30.03
C ILE A 768 24.48 -47.44 -30.10
N ALA A 769 25.32 -46.42 -30.23
CA ALA A 769 24.87 -45.03 -30.19
C ALA A 769 23.90 -44.69 -31.32
N MET A 770 24.08 -45.27 -32.51
CA MET A 770 23.20 -45.01 -33.66
C MET A 770 21.77 -45.57 -33.51
N ARG A 771 21.49 -46.37 -32.47
CA ARG A 771 20.14 -46.80 -32.11
C ARG A 771 19.37 -45.77 -31.26
N PHE A 772 20.07 -44.80 -30.65
CA PHE A 772 19.47 -43.79 -29.78
C PHE A 772 19.16 -42.47 -30.52
N PRO A 773 18.16 -41.68 -30.07
CA PRO A 773 17.79 -40.42 -30.72
C PRO A 773 18.83 -39.30 -30.56
N SER A 774 19.72 -39.40 -29.57
CA SER A 774 20.81 -38.43 -29.33
C SER A 774 22.02 -39.08 -28.65
N LEU A 775 23.20 -38.46 -28.78
CA LEU A 775 24.40 -38.87 -28.05
C LEU A 775 24.25 -38.77 -26.53
N ASP A 776 23.41 -37.87 -26.03
CA ASP A 776 23.14 -37.73 -24.59
C ASP A 776 22.39 -38.96 -24.03
N SER A 777 21.38 -39.43 -24.77
CA SER A 777 20.69 -40.69 -24.44
C SER A 777 21.60 -41.91 -24.57
N ALA A 778 22.44 -41.96 -25.61
CA ALA A 778 23.40 -43.05 -25.80
C ALA A 778 24.46 -43.08 -24.68
N ALA A 779 24.95 -41.91 -24.26
CA ALA A 779 25.94 -41.76 -23.19
C ALA A 779 25.44 -42.32 -21.85
N ARG A 780 24.16 -42.07 -21.52
CA ARG A 780 23.52 -42.62 -20.32
C ARG A 780 23.44 -44.15 -20.36
N HIS A 781 23.07 -44.75 -21.49
CA HIS A 781 23.05 -46.21 -21.64
C HIS A 781 24.46 -46.82 -21.53
N LEU A 782 25.42 -46.20 -22.22
CA LEU A 782 26.82 -46.61 -22.25
C LEU A 782 27.60 -46.28 -20.97
N LYS A 783 26.96 -45.67 -19.96
CA LYS A 783 27.55 -45.19 -18.69
C LYS A 783 28.84 -44.38 -18.91
N THR A 784 28.79 -43.43 -19.85
CA THR A 784 29.91 -42.57 -20.23
C THR A 784 29.48 -41.11 -20.33
N GLU A 785 30.44 -40.19 -20.34
CA GLU A 785 30.18 -38.77 -20.60
C GLU A 785 29.87 -38.50 -22.09
N PRO A 786 28.90 -37.63 -22.43
CA PRO A 786 28.58 -37.29 -23.83
C PRO A 786 29.78 -36.74 -24.61
N ASN A 787 30.62 -35.93 -23.97
CA ASN A 787 31.84 -35.38 -24.59
C ASN A 787 32.86 -36.48 -24.95
N ALA A 788 32.89 -37.59 -24.21
CA ALA A 788 33.75 -38.72 -24.53
C ALA A 788 33.31 -39.42 -25.82
N LEU A 789 32.00 -39.59 -26.05
CA LEU A 789 31.47 -40.13 -27.31
C LEU A 789 31.72 -39.20 -28.49
N VAL A 790 31.53 -37.89 -28.31
CA VAL A 790 31.85 -36.89 -29.35
C VAL A 790 33.32 -36.99 -29.77
N THR A 791 34.22 -37.12 -28.80
CA THR A 791 35.67 -37.23 -29.06
C THR A 791 36.02 -38.55 -29.75
N GLN A 792 35.41 -39.67 -29.31
CA GLN A 792 35.59 -40.99 -29.93
C GLN A 792 35.08 -41.04 -31.37
N PHE A 793 33.92 -40.45 -31.66
CA PHE A 793 33.34 -40.46 -32.99
C PHE A 793 34.03 -39.49 -33.95
N ARG A 794 34.49 -38.32 -33.49
CA ARG A 794 35.36 -37.46 -34.30
C ARG A 794 36.67 -38.15 -34.67
N ARG A 795 37.20 -38.99 -33.77
CA ARG A 795 38.38 -39.80 -34.06
C ARG A 795 38.06 -40.87 -35.12
N LEU A 796 36.95 -41.60 -34.99
CA LEU A 796 36.50 -42.54 -36.02
C LEU A 796 36.30 -41.87 -37.39
N GLU A 797 35.66 -40.69 -37.44
CA GLU A 797 35.46 -39.92 -38.66
C GLU A 797 36.80 -39.48 -39.29
N ARG A 798 37.81 -39.17 -38.46
CA ARG A 798 39.17 -38.83 -38.91
C ARG A 798 39.90 -40.06 -39.45
N ASP A 799 39.84 -41.18 -38.73
CA ASP A 799 40.51 -42.42 -39.10
C ASP A 799 39.92 -42.99 -40.41
N ILE A 800 38.60 -42.85 -40.62
CA ILE A 800 37.89 -43.28 -41.84
C ILE A 800 37.92 -42.20 -42.94
N GLY A 801 38.14 -40.93 -42.58
CA GLY A 801 38.20 -39.79 -43.50
C GLY A 801 36.84 -39.32 -44.03
N LYS A 802 35.73 -39.72 -43.39
CA LYS A 802 34.36 -39.35 -43.79
C LYS A 802 33.46 -39.15 -42.57
N SER A 803 32.46 -38.29 -42.68
CA SER A 803 31.46 -38.12 -41.62
C SER A 803 30.49 -39.31 -41.56
N LEU A 804 30.25 -39.81 -40.34
CA LEU A 804 29.52 -41.06 -40.12
C LEU A 804 28.07 -40.85 -39.66
N PHE A 805 27.72 -39.70 -39.08
CA PHE A 805 26.34 -39.43 -38.62
C PHE A 805 26.02 -37.94 -38.60
N THR A 806 24.74 -37.61 -38.74
CA THR A 806 24.20 -36.27 -38.50
C THR A 806 23.73 -36.16 -37.06
N ARG A 807 24.07 -35.04 -36.40
CA ARG A 807 23.72 -34.82 -34.99
C ARG A 807 22.22 -34.57 -34.83
N ALA A 808 21.69 -34.98 -33.69
CA ALA A 808 20.29 -34.75 -33.32
C ALA A 808 19.96 -33.25 -33.22
N ALA A 809 18.76 -32.88 -33.65
CA ALA A 809 18.15 -31.57 -33.43
C ALA A 809 16.74 -31.75 -32.82
N PHE A 810 16.14 -30.72 -32.23
CA PHE A 810 14.82 -30.88 -31.60
C PHE A 810 13.78 -31.45 -32.57
N GLY A 811 13.14 -32.57 -32.23
CA GLY A 811 12.20 -33.29 -33.10
C GLY A 811 12.83 -34.06 -34.27
N ARG A 812 14.17 -34.08 -34.38
CA ARG A 812 14.92 -34.80 -35.41
C ARG A 812 16.03 -35.65 -34.75
N PRO A 813 15.83 -36.96 -34.58
CA PRO A 813 16.85 -37.82 -33.97
C PRO A 813 18.13 -37.83 -34.82
N GLN A 814 19.27 -38.14 -34.18
CA GLN A 814 20.52 -38.37 -34.91
C GLN A 814 20.35 -39.52 -35.91
N GLN A 815 21.02 -39.41 -37.07
CA GLN A 815 20.89 -40.39 -38.14
C GLN A 815 22.25 -40.73 -38.73
N PRO A 816 22.54 -42.00 -39.05
CA PRO A 816 23.77 -42.34 -39.74
C PRO A 816 23.78 -41.75 -41.16
N THR A 817 24.94 -41.24 -41.61
CA THR A 817 25.13 -40.80 -43.00
C THR A 817 25.14 -42.02 -43.93
N ARG A 818 25.22 -41.79 -45.25
CA ARG A 818 25.41 -42.89 -46.22
C ARG A 818 26.64 -43.76 -45.89
N GLN A 819 27.73 -43.15 -45.42
CA GLN A 819 28.93 -43.87 -44.99
C GLN A 819 28.70 -44.58 -43.65
N GLY A 820 28.07 -43.92 -42.68
CA GLY A 820 27.72 -44.55 -41.39
C GLY A 820 26.83 -45.78 -41.55
N ARG A 821 25.83 -45.74 -42.44
CA ARG A 821 24.98 -46.90 -42.75
C ARG A 821 25.76 -48.05 -43.41
N ARG A 822 26.78 -47.73 -44.19
CA ARG A 822 27.68 -48.75 -44.75
C ARG A 822 28.53 -49.38 -43.64
N LEU A 823 29.13 -48.55 -42.78
CA LEU A 823 29.92 -49.02 -41.64
C LEU A 823 29.09 -49.89 -40.69
N LEU A 824 27.85 -49.51 -40.38
CA LEU A 824 26.96 -50.32 -39.53
C LEU A 824 26.68 -51.70 -40.15
N ARG A 825 26.38 -51.76 -41.45
CA ARG A 825 26.21 -53.04 -42.17
C ARG A 825 27.50 -53.86 -42.21
N ASP A 826 28.64 -53.22 -42.38
CA ASP A 826 29.95 -53.89 -42.35
C ASP A 826 30.25 -54.46 -40.95
N LEU A 827 29.75 -53.83 -39.88
CA LEU A 827 29.86 -54.32 -38.49
C LEU A 827 28.91 -55.48 -38.17
N GLU A 828 27.79 -55.59 -38.89
CA GLU A 828 26.80 -56.68 -38.77
C GLU A 828 27.21 -57.96 -39.52
N ALA A 829 28.32 -57.95 -40.27
CA ALA A 829 28.82 -59.15 -40.92
C ALA A 829 29.38 -60.13 -39.86
N ASP A 830 28.92 -61.39 -39.87
CA ASP A 830 29.27 -62.43 -38.88
C ASP A 830 30.76 -62.49 -38.54
N ARG A 831 31.62 -62.36 -39.55
CA ARG A 831 33.08 -62.39 -39.38
C ARG A 831 33.62 -61.17 -38.63
N VAL A 832 33.07 -59.98 -38.90
CA VAL A 832 33.47 -58.72 -38.23
C VAL A 832 32.94 -58.71 -36.80
N GLU A 833 31.73 -59.19 -36.59
CA GLU A 833 31.12 -59.31 -35.26
C GLU A 833 31.88 -60.32 -34.37
N ALA A 834 32.27 -61.48 -34.92
CA ALA A 834 33.09 -62.46 -34.21
C ALA A 834 34.45 -61.88 -33.79
N LEU A 835 35.12 -61.14 -34.70
CA LEU A 835 36.39 -60.48 -34.42
C LEU A 835 36.26 -59.33 -33.42
N MET A 836 35.19 -58.55 -33.51
CA MET A 836 34.88 -57.47 -32.57
C MET A 836 34.64 -58.03 -31.17
N THR A 837 33.85 -59.09 -31.06
CA THR A 837 33.54 -59.77 -29.79
C THR A 837 34.78 -60.39 -29.17
N ALA A 838 35.63 -61.06 -29.97
CA ALA A 838 36.90 -61.62 -29.50
C ALA A 838 37.92 -60.54 -29.05
N SER A 839 37.81 -59.32 -29.59
CA SER A 839 38.73 -58.21 -29.30
C SER A 839 38.29 -57.33 -28.12
N LEU A 840 37.09 -57.53 -27.58
CA LEU A 840 36.54 -56.73 -26.48
C LEU A 840 36.57 -57.53 -25.16
N PRO A 841 37.17 -57.02 -24.07
CA PRO A 841 37.14 -57.69 -22.77
C PRO A 841 35.70 -57.80 -22.24
N HIS A 842 35.28 -58.97 -21.75
CA HIS A 842 33.90 -59.25 -21.30
C HIS A 842 33.34 -58.25 -20.26
N HIS A 843 34.19 -57.56 -19.52
CA HIS A 843 33.82 -56.56 -18.51
C HIS A 843 33.64 -55.14 -19.09
N HIS A 844 33.84 -54.92 -20.39
CA HIS A 844 33.76 -53.61 -21.06
C HIS A 844 32.81 -53.60 -22.28
N THR A 845 32.07 -54.68 -22.52
CA THR A 845 31.12 -54.81 -23.62
C THR A 845 29.72 -54.41 -23.12
N PRO A 846 29.21 -53.21 -23.44
CA PRO A 846 27.86 -52.83 -23.05
C PRO A 846 26.85 -53.70 -23.79
N ALA A 847 25.87 -54.25 -23.08
CA ALA A 847 24.79 -55.02 -23.70
C ALA A 847 24.04 -54.16 -24.74
N PRO A 848 23.55 -54.77 -25.85
CA PRO A 848 22.67 -54.08 -26.77
C PRO A 848 21.45 -53.54 -26.03
N PRO A 849 20.97 -52.33 -26.36
CA PRO A 849 19.81 -51.75 -25.69
C PRO A 849 18.55 -52.58 -25.99
N ASP A 850 17.73 -52.79 -24.94
CA ASP A 850 16.40 -53.35 -25.07
C ASP A 850 15.42 -52.35 -25.72
N ASP A 851 14.31 -52.85 -26.25
CA ASP A 851 13.35 -52.03 -27.00
C ASP A 851 12.66 -51.00 -26.10
N HIS A 852 12.42 -51.34 -24.83
CA HIS A 852 11.81 -50.44 -23.85
C HIS A 852 12.70 -49.22 -23.53
N VAL A 853 14.02 -49.40 -23.40
CA VAL A 853 14.99 -48.30 -23.20
C VAL A 853 15.04 -47.39 -24.43
N LEU A 854 14.92 -47.96 -25.63
CA LEU A 854 14.88 -47.18 -26.87
C LEU A 854 13.59 -46.37 -27.01
N GLU A 855 12.43 -46.95 -26.70
CA GLU A 855 11.14 -46.26 -26.69
C GLU A 855 11.11 -45.11 -25.67
N ALA A 856 11.56 -45.37 -24.43
CA ALA A 856 11.64 -44.35 -23.38
C ALA A 856 12.59 -43.20 -23.76
N ALA A 857 13.71 -43.50 -24.42
CA ALA A 857 14.63 -42.49 -24.91
C ALA A 857 14.01 -41.61 -26.00
N HIS A 858 13.22 -42.18 -26.90
CA HIS A 858 12.51 -41.45 -27.96
C HIS A 858 11.36 -40.60 -27.40
N ALA A 859 10.54 -41.14 -26.49
CA ALA A 859 9.47 -40.39 -25.83
C ALA A 859 10.01 -39.16 -25.09
N LYS A 860 11.09 -39.34 -24.32
CA LYS A 860 11.74 -38.24 -23.60
C LYS A 860 12.33 -37.19 -24.53
N PHE A 861 12.85 -37.59 -25.70
CA PHE A 861 13.38 -36.67 -26.71
C PHE A 861 12.28 -35.81 -27.37
N GLN A 862 11.04 -36.30 -27.45
CA GLN A 862 9.90 -35.54 -27.98
C GLN A 862 9.30 -34.53 -26.99
N THR A 863 9.57 -34.67 -25.69
CA THR A 863 9.10 -33.70 -24.68
C THR A 863 9.88 -32.38 -24.73
N ARG A 864 9.17 -31.27 -24.92
CA ARG A 864 9.76 -29.93 -25.10
C ARG A 864 10.16 -29.33 -23.75
N ARG A 865 11.46 -29.29 -23.43
CA ARG A 865 11.98 -28.38 -22.39
C ARG A 865 12.29 -27.02 -23.00
N ASN A 866 11.90 -25.95 -22.29
CA ASN A 866 12.35 -24.60 -22.63
C ASN A 866 13.89 -24.60 -22.65
N PRO A 867 14.54 -24.08 -23.71
CA PRO A 867 16.00 -24.07 -23.71
C PRO A 867 16.45 -23.19 -22.54
N GLY A 868 17.53 -23.59 -21.86
CA GLY A 868 18.14 -22.80 -20.79
C GLY A 868 18.66 -21.44 -21.28
N PRO A 869 19.04 -20.54 -20.37
CA PRO A 869 19.71 -19.29 -20.76
C PRO A 869 21.00 -19.61 -21.55
N PRO A 870 21.34 -18.81 -22.57
CA PRO A 870 22.60 -18.96 -23.30
C PRO A 870 23.80 -18.85 -22.33
N THR A 871 24.81 -19.70 -22.52
CA THR A 871 26.07 -19.64 -21.75
C THR A 871 26.76 -18.29 -21.97
N PRO A 872 27.09 -17.54 -20.91
CA PRO A 872 27.76 -16.23 -21.02
C PRO A 872 29.03 -16.26 -21.88
N PHE A 873 29.48 -15.10 -22.35
CA PHE A 873 30.83 -14.98 -22.92
C PHE A 873 31.87 -15.09 -21.80
N ASP A 874 33.00 -15.71 -22.08
CA ASP A 874 34.08 -15.86 -21.09
C ASP A 874 34.81 -14.52 -20.84
N ASP A 875 34.96 -13.68 -21.88
CA ASP A 875 35.77 -12.46 -21.86
C ASP A 875 35.01 -11.18 -22.26
N ILE A 876 33.78 -11.27 -22.80
CA ILE A 876 33.01 -10.12 -23.31
C ILE A 876 31.94 -9.68 -22.29
N ALA A 877 31.98 -8.42 -21.87
CA ALA A 877 31.19 -7.88 -20.76
C ALA A 877 29.77 -7.42 -21.17
N VAL A 878 29.08 -8.22 -21.99
CA VAL A 878 27.66 -8.04 -22.34
C VAL A 878 26.87 -9.32 -22.12
N GLU A 879 25.57 -9.22 -21.85
CA GLU A 879 24.71 -10.40 -21.71
C GLU A 879 24.62 -11.13 -23.05
N ARG A 880 25.05 -12.38 -23.11
CA ARG A 880 24.90 -13.18 -24.33
C ARG A 880 23.43 -13.43 -24.58
N ILE A 881 22.91 -13.06 -25.75
CA ILE A 881 21.52 -13.30 -26.13
C ILE A 881 21.43 -14.39 -27.19
N ARG A 882 20.24 -14.99 -27.32
CA ARG A 882 19.99 -15.94 -28.42
C ARG A 882 19.91 -15.19 -29.75
N ILE A 883 20.83 -15.52 -30.65
CA ILE A 883 20.84 -14.98 -32.00
C ILE A 883 19.93 -15.82 -32.89
N THR A 884 18.84 -15.20 -33.35
CA THR A 884 17.92 -15.72 -34.37
C THR A 884 18.40 -15.32 -35.77
N ARG A 885 17.84 -15.88 -36.86
CA ARG A 885 18.22 -15.50 -38.22
C ARG A 885 18.08 -13.99 -38.51
N PRO A 886 16.97 -13.31 -38.13
CA PRO A 886 16.89 -11.87 -38.38
C PRO A 886 17.82 -11.06 -37.47
N MET A 887 18.11 -11.55 -36.24
CA MET A 887 19.13 -10.94 -35.38
C MET A 887 20.53 -11.06 -36.00
N LEU A 888 20.85 -12.18 -36.65
CA LEU A 888 22.13 -12.37 -37.33
C LEU A 888 22.26 -11.40 -38.51
N ALA A 889 21.21 -11.23 -39.31
CA ALA A 889 21.16 -10.26 -40.40
C ALA A 889 21.34 -8.82 -39.89
N LEU A 890 20.67 -8.47 -38.79
CA LEU A 890 20.86 -7.20 -38.11
C LEU A 890 22.32 -7.02 -37.65
N LEU A 891 22.91 -8.00 -36.97
CA LEU A 891 24.30 -7.92 -36.51
C LEU A 891 25.31 -7.77 -37.66
N HIS A 892 25.08 -8.40 -38.81
CA HIS A 892 25.92 -8.21 -40.00
C HIS A 892 25.84 -6.77 -40.54
N ASP A 893 24.66 -6.16 -40.62
CA ASP A 893 24.51 -4.74 -41.00
C ASP A 893 25.23 -3.82 -40.01
N LEU A 894 25.05 -4.05 -38.71
CA LEU A 894 25.66 -3.24 -37.66
C LEU A 894 27.20 -3.34 -37.63
N LEU A 895 27.75 -4.53 -37.93
CA LEU A 895 29.20 -4.73 -37.98
C LEU A 895 29.85 -4.08 -39.21
N ALA A 896 29.12 -3.92 -40.31
CA ALA A 896 29.63 -3.25 -41.50
C ALA A 896 29.87 -1.75 -41.29
N ARG A 897 29.29 -1.14 -40.23
CA ARG A 897 29.39 0.30 -39.93
C ARG A 897 29.67 0.57 -38.44
N PRO A 898 30.87 0.22 -37.94
CA PRO A 898 31.16 0.13 -36.51
C PRO A 898 31.08 1.41 -35.65
N GLN A 899 30.85 2.59 -36.22
CA GLN A 899 30.97 3.87 -35.50
C GLN A 899 29.92 4.91 -35.89
N GLN A 900 28.91 4.53 -36.69
CA GLN A 900 27.83 5.44 -37.07
C GLN A 900 26.62 5.24 -36.16
N GLU A 901 26.06 6.33 -35.68
CA GLU A 901 24.73 6.30 -35.05
C GLU A 901 23.67 5.99 -36.12
N PHE A 902 22.71 5.14 -35.80
CA PHE A 902 21.64 4.75 -36.73
C PHE A 902 20.29 4.75 -36.01
N TYR A 903 19.21 4.93 -36.75
CA TYR A 903 17.84 4.82 -36.23
C TYR A 903 17.08 3.68 -36.90
N GLY A 904 16.06 3.15 -36.22
CA GLY A 904 15.40 1.90 -36.65
C GLY A 904 14.87 1.90 -38.09
N ALA A 905 14.34 3.02 -38.58
CA ALA A 905 13.86 3.12 -39.96
C ALA A 905 14.99 3.07 -41.01
N GLU A 906 16.18 3.55 -40.67
CA GLU A 906 17.36 3.45 -41.53
C GLU A 906 17.84 1.99 -41.65
N VAL A 907 17.84 1.26 -40.52
CA VAL A 907 18.16 -0.17 -40.49
C VAL A 907 17.15 -0.98 -41.29
N ILE A 908 15.85 -0.68 -41.16
CA ILE A 908 14.78 -1.32 -41.94
C ILE A 908 15.02 -1.11 -43.44
N ALA A 909 15.30 0.13 -43.86
CA ALA A 909 15.55 0.46 -45.26
C ALA A 909 16.78 -0.27 -45.84
N ARG A 910 17.84 -0.49 -45.03
CA ARG A 910 19.07 -1.17 -45.46
C ARG A 910 18.96 -2.70 -45.47
N THR A 911 18.30 -3.26 -44.46
CA THR A 911 18.28 -4.72 -44.24
C THR A 911 17.07 -5.41 -44.86
N GLY A 912 16.03 -4.66 -45.25
CA GLY A 912 14.75 -5.21 -45.72
C GLY A 912 13.98 -5.97 -44.62
N LEU A 913 14.40 -5.86 -43.36
CA LEU A 913 13.73 -6.51 -42.24
C LEU A 913 12.44 -5.77 -41.88
N GLU A 914 11.36 -6.52 -41.62
CA GLU A 914 10.08 -5.97 -41.19
C GLU A 914 10.21 -5.12 -39.90
N PRO A 915 9.50 -3.97 -39.80
CA PRO A 915 9.55 -3.12 -38.61
C PRO A 915 9.22 -3.87 -37.32
N GLY A 916 8.27 -4.81 -37.38
CA GLY A 916 7.89 -5.68 -36.26
C GLY A 916 8.99 -6.62 -35.79
N SER A 917 10.04 -6.83 -36.60
CA SER A 917 11.22 -7.62 -36.24
C SER A 917 12.37 -6.73 -35.76
N VAL A 918 12.60 -5.56 -36.36
CA VAL A 918 13.75 -4.70 -36.04
C VAL A 918 13.66 -4.05 -34.66
N TYR A 919 12.54 -3.39 -34.34
CA TYR A 919 12.42 -2.65 -33.07
C TYR A 919 12.51 -3.53 -31.81
N PRO A 920 11.91 -4.74 -31.76
CA PRO A 920 12.10 -5.65 -30.63
C PRO A 920 13.56 -6.13 -30.48
N GLN A 921 14.28 -6.29 -31.59
CA GLN A 921 15.67 -6.74 -31.58
C GLN A 921 16.63 -5.66 -31.12
N LEU A 922 16.43 -4.41 -31.56
CA LEU A 922 17.19 -3.26 -31.05
C LEU A 922 17.01 -3.10 -29.53
N LYS A 923 15.78 -3.17 -29.03
CA LYS A 923 15.50 -3.14 -27.58
C LYS A 923 16.14 -4.32 -26.83
N ARG A 924 16.23 -5.48 -27.47
CA ARG A 924 16.85 -6.67 -26.88
C ARG A 924 18.37 -6.53 -26.79
N LEU A 925 19.00 -5.99 -27.83
CA LEU A 925 20.42 -5.68 -27.85
C LEU A 925 20.78 -4.59 -26.85
N GLU A 926 19.96 -3.54 -26.75
CA GLU A 926 20.11 -2.47 -25.75
C GLU A 926 20.02 -3.00 -24.31
N ARG A 927 18.98 -3.80 -23.99
CA ARG A 927 18.83 -4.44 -22.67
C ARG A 927 20.00 -5.35 -22.31
N ALA A 928 20.60 -5.99 -23.30
CA ALA A 928 21.74 -6.88 -23.14
C ALA A 928 23.08 -6.14 -23.05
N GLY A 929 23.10 -4.81 -23.21
CA GLY A 929 24.31 -3.97 -23.19
C GLY A 929 25.08 -3.91 -24.52
N TRP A 930 24.53 -4.47 -25.60
CA TRP A 930 25.17 -4.48 -26.92
C TRP A 930 25.04 -3.11 -27.62
N LEU A 931 23.98 -2.36 -27.33
CA LEU A 931 23.71 -1.03 -27.87
C LEU A 931 23.51 -0.02 -26.74
N THR A 932 23.87 1.23 -27.00
CA THR A 932 23.38 2.41 -26.27
C THR A 932 22.39 3.17 -27.13
N SER A 933 21.43 3.87 -26.53
CA SER A 933 20.49 4.72 -27.26
C SER A 933 20.46 6.15 -26.75
N ARG A 934 20.15 7.09 -27.64
CA ARG A 934 19.83 8.49 -27.32
C ARG A 934 18.66 8.97 -28.19
N LEU A 935 17.93 9.97 -27.71
CA LEU A 935 16.92 10.64 -28.53
C LEU A 935 17.57 11.66 -29.48
N GLU A 936 16.93 11.88 -30.62
CA GLU A 936 17.20 12.99 -31.54
C GLU A 936 17.18 14.32 -30.77
N ASP A 937 18.20 15.14 -30.97
CA ASP A 937 18.35 16.45 -30.33
C ASP A 937 17.31 17.45 -30.85
N ASP A 938 17.03 18.46 -30.03
CA ASP A 938 15.95 19.42 -30.27
C ASP A 938 16.13 20.19 -31.58
N ILE A 939 17.37 20.56 -31.92
CA ILE A 939 17.71 21.32 -33.12
C ILE A 939 17.44 20.47 -34.37
N THR A 940 17.96 19.24 -34.41
CA THR A 940 17.78 18.32 -35.55
C THR A 940 16.32 17.88 -35.69
N TRP A 941 15.63 17.68 -34.56
CA TRP A 941 14.20 17.35 -34.56
C TRP A 941 13.36 18.49 -35.14
N MET A 942 13.59 19.74 -34.71
CA MET A 942 12.84 20.90 -35.21
C MET A 942 13.12 21.19 -36.69
N ASN A 943 14.37 21.04 -37.14
CA ASN A 943 14.75 21.25 -38.53
C ASN A 943 14.12 20.23 -39.50
N ARG A 944 13.57 19.12 -39.00
CA ARG A 944 12.84 18.11 -39.79
C ARG A 944 11.36 18.46 -40.01
N ALA A 945 10.86 19.56 -39.45
CA ALA A 945 9.48 19.98 -39.62
C ALA A 945 9.19 20.29 -41.10
N THR A 946 8.20 19.62 -41.68
CA THR A 946 7.68 19.98 -43.00
C THR A 946 6.80 21.22 -42.83
N PRO A 947 6.87 22.25 -43.71
CA PRO A 947 5.98 23.40 -43.60
C PRO A 947 4.52 22.96 -43.51
N GLY A 948 3.82 23.35 -42.43
CA GLY A 948 2.43 22.98 -42.17
C GLY A 948 2.19 21.63 -41.46
N ARG A 949 3.22 20.80 -41.23
CA ARG A 949 3.13 19.59 -40.38
C ARG A 949 4.36 19.54 -39.46
N GLY A 950 4.15 19.74 -38.17
CA GLY A 950 5.23 19.74 -37.17
C GLY A 950 6.14 18.51 -37.22
N PRO A 951 7.29 18.51 -36.51
CA PRO A 951 8.43 17.60 -36.73
C PRO A 951 8.20 16.09 -36.47
N GLY A 952 6.97 15.67 -36.16
CA GLY A 952 6.61 14.28 -35.88
C GLY A 952 7.27 13.74 -34.61
N LYS A 953 7.27 12.41 -34.43
CA LYS A 953 7.96 11.76 -33.29
C LYS A 953 9.47 11.87 -33.44
N ARG A 954 10.18 12.10 -32.33
CA ARG A 954 11.64 12.09 -32.26
C ARG A 954 12.18 10.71 -32.62
N ARG A 955 13.26 10.67 -33.39
CA ARG A 955 13.99 9.44 -33.68
C ARG A 955 14.80 8.99 -32.46
N THR A 956 15.00 7.69 -32.32
CA THR A 956 15.94 7.12 -31.34
C THR A 956 17.16 6.64 -32.12
N PHE A 957 18.32 7.23 -31.83
CA PHE A 957 19.61 6.83 -32.36
C PHE A 957 20.20 5.75 -31.46
N TYR A 958 20.78 4.73 -32.09
CA TYR A 958 21.46 3.62 -31.45
C TYR A 958 22.93 3.60 -31.90
N THR A 959 23.79 3.20 -30.98
CA THR A 959 25.24 3.05 -31.21
C THR A 959 25.70 1.73 -30.62
N LEU A 960 26.53 1.01 -31.35
CA LEU A 960 27.11 -0.25 -30.88
C LEU A 960 28.18 0.04 -29.82
N THR A 961 28.07 -0.59 -28.65
CA THR A 961 29.08 -0.45 -27.60
C THR A 961 30.36 -1.19 -27.99
N ALA A 962 31.51 -0.83 -27.39
CA ALA A 962 32.77 -1.53 -27.66
C ALA A 962 32.66 -3.05 -27.38
N GLU A 963 32.01 -3.42 -26.27
CA GLU A 963 31.74 -4.81 -25.90
C GLU A 963 30.66 -5.45 -26.79
N GLY A 964 29.64 -4.70 -27.19
CA GLY A 964 28.64 -5.13 -28.15
C GLY A 964 29.24 -5.43 -29.53
N HIS A 965 30.24 -4.66 -29.95
CA HIS A 965 30.98 -4.90 -31.19
C HIS A 965 31.79 -6.20 -31.12
N ARG A 966 32.49 -6.43 -30.01
CA ARG A 966 33.19 -7.70 -29.74
C ARG A 966 32.23 -8.89 -29.75
N ALA A 967 31.09 -8.77 -29.07
CA ALA A 967 30.07 -9.82 -28.99
C ALA A 967 29.43 -10.13 -30.36
N ALA A 968 29.14 -9.09 -31.14
CA ALA A 968 28.62 -9.23 -32.50
C ALA A 968 29.62 -9.92 -33.42
N ARG A 969 30.92 -9.58 -33.37
CA ARG A 969 31.96 -10.28 -34.14
C ARG A 969 32.09 -11.75 -33.71
N HIS A 970 32.10 -12.01 -32.41
CA HIS A 970 32.16 -13.37 -31.88
C HIS A 970 30.99 -14.23 -32.37
N GLU A 971 29.75 -13.74 -32.26
CA GLU A 971 28.57 -14.52 -32.69
C GLU A 971 28.44 -14.66 -34.22
N THR A 972 28.83 -13.64 -34.99
CA THR A 972 28.78 -13.73 -36.46
C THR A 972 29.84 -14.69 -36.99
N GLN A 973 31.09 -14.64 -36.49
CA GLN A 973 32.17 -15.56 -36.89
C GLN A 973 31.89 -17.02 -36.51
N HIS A 974 31.33 -17.27 -35.32
CA HIS A 974 30.99 -18.64 -34.89
C HIS A 974 29.83 -19.27 -35.68
N ARG A 975 28.99 -18.45 -36.33
CA ARG A 975 27.77 -18.91 -37.02
C ARG A 975 27.85 -18.86 -38.54
N THR A 976 28.91 -18.29 -39.11
CA THR A 976 29.27 -18.49 -40.53
C THR A 976 30.15 -19.73 -40.75
N ALA A 977 30.78 -20.28 -39.71
CA ALA A 977 31.63 -21.47 -39.78
C ALA A 977 30.89 -22.80 -39.50
N ALA A 978 29.58 -22.76 -39.27
CA ALA A 978 28.71 -23.91 -39.00
C ALA A 978 27.59 -23.98 -40.05
#